data_AF-A0A812WZG2-F1
#
_entry.id   AF-A0A812WZG2-F1
#
_cell.length_a   1.000
_cell.length_b   1.000
_cell.length_c   1.000
_cell.angle_alpha   90.00
_cell.angle_beta   90.00
_cell.angle_gamma   90.00
#
_symmetry.space_group_name_H-M   'P 1'
#
loop_
_entity.id
_entity.type
_entity.pdbx_description
1 polymer ?
#
loop_
_entity_poly.entity_id
_entity_poly.type
_entity_poly.pdbx_seq_one_letter_code
_entity_poly.pdbx_strand_id
1 'polypeptide(L)'
;MPKCGSGFVYCICIYSSKHLRHVDAWTPFQCRPCEAYVPKEHRQFLDRLRNAPQSVKRFVESRKNTVEEKTWYALAGAFNACISRVLDFRWRHWSFVEQFIVRPSTAGFSSSAGSVCPVIHVDSSPSGPQQPVVGTGGTTFDYLQQHITDSQMARIPLWSKHDILQRTPELQAVQAHVDKERKDLANIPPLNEVDGLWDAAGPNGFVTHRLGALNGWCSGFKAPHPGCQALAHLAASIPTHCFSCHEEAGEQSFIHPFVARCDARQEELESLVAPSSTGPPAESLSIADLEHAWLLLCHVACAYRSMKAHSDPKVVVDPAASTSGPPRPAALAKELENDWLENVAKQFAEIIDRPFHGVPEYAELVLNNWYVPGYPSNGKEGEAFIISRENIHLVQPACRFLALPDEEWYRKLHLVLEAEGGRAIAAAHQSIRSAMKQRNNREIVGSLCQLASDIDCLSEFQRNQFDNKDSRGEAIMMQRLRPFVSPNLADTEFAVWIYTEGSSPLLPALHAILGLRKLDGISGPLQEHWQQQGRVCMPANHRDFLDSLESEQSVRAYCLREWRHESVEGIAALEDAFNNCIEALLRYCSLRQRLVLRMFPGVAKIKNLSAEQEQVIRTGRVSLLQMRRVADAQRMHLSTKALSGLLPNVGGPPKFETCGY
;
A
#
# COMPACT_ATOMS: atom_id res chain seq x y z
N MET A 1 -37.32 -13.32 15.91
CA MET A 1 -36.17 -12.54 15.38
C MET A 1 -36.69 -11.54 14.34
N PRO A 2 -36.66 -10.22 14.59
CA PRO A 2 -37.14 -9.22 13.62
C PRO A 2 -36.05 -8.82 12.60
N LYS A 3 -36.34 -8.92 11.30
CA LYS A 3 -35.47 -8.46 10.21
C LYS A 3 -35.70 -6.97 9.93
N CYS A 4 -35.02 -6.06 10.64
CA CYS A 4 -35.26 -4.60 10.51
C CYS A 4 -34.02 -3.72 10.22
N GLY A 5 -32.84 -4.30 9.97
CA GLY A 5 -31.60 -3.52 9.83
C GLY A 5 -31.51 -2.61 8.60
N SER A 6 -31.94 -3.07 7.42
CA SER A 6 -31.67 -2.39 6.13
C SER A 6 -32.40 -1.06 5.96
N GLY A 7 -33.68 -0.99 6.37
CA GLY A 7 -34.48 0.23 6.22
C GLY A 7 -34.02 1.41 7.08
N PHE A 8 -33.40 1.15 8.23
CA PHE A 8 -32.97 2.20 9.17
C PHE A 8 -31.79 3.01 8.61
N VAL A 9 -30.79 2.33 8.01
CA VAL A 9 -29.62 2.98 7.42
C VAL A 9 -30.04 3.94 6.29
N TYR A 10 -30.90 3.48 5.37
CA TYR A 10 -31.37 4.28 4.23
C TYR A 10 -32.11 5.57 4.66
N CYS A 11 -32.81 5.53 5.81
CA CYS A 11 -33.47 6.70 6.36
C CYS A 11 -32.50 7.74 6.93
N ILE A 12 -31.38 7.33 7.51
CA ILE A 12 -30.35 8.27 8.01
C ILE A 12 -29.71 9.02 6.83
N CYS A 13 -29.56 8.36 5.67
CA CYS A 13 -28.95 8.94 4.47
C CYS A 13 -29.67 10.19 3.98
N ILE A 14 -30.99 10.13 3.80
CA ILE A 14 -31.78 11.21 3.19
C ILE A 14 -31.94 12.40 4.15
N TYR A 15 -32.24 12.12 5.42
CA TYR A 15 -32.77 13.15 6.32
C TYR A 15 -31.69 14.05 6.93
N SER A 16 -30.41 13.65 6.94
CA SER A 16 -29.35 14.49 7.51
C SER A 16 -29.14 15.81 6.76
N SER A 17 -29.47 15.91 5.47
CA SER A 17 -29.26 17.14 4.68
C SER A 17 -30.18 18.30 5.07
N LYS A 18 -31.40 18.06 5.57
CA LYS A 18 -32.35 19.16 5.86
C LYS A 18 -31.88 20.09 6.99
N HIS A 19 -31.01 19.61 7.88
CA HIS A 19 -30.42 20.42 8.95
C HIS A 19 -29.09 21.10 8.59
N LEU A 20 -28.67 21.02 7.32
CA LEU A 20 -27.35 21.46 6.84
C LEU A 20 -27.40 22.64 5.85
N ARG A 21 -28.60 23.08 5.43
CA ARG A 21 -28.81 24.31 4.63
C ARG A 21 -29.88 25.22 5.23
N HIS A 22 -29.78 26.50 4.87
CA HIS A 22 -30.70 27.57 5.26
C HIS A 22 -31.76 27.86 4.17
N VAL A 23 -32.23 26.81 3.46
CA VAL A 23 -32.96 26.92 2.18
C VAL A 23 -34.36 26.31 2.29
N ASP A 24 -35.37 27.17 2.31
CA ASP A 24 -36.79 26.76 2.32
C ASP A 24 -37.29 26.19 0.98
N ALA A 25 -36.49 26.32 -0.09
CA ALA A 25 -36.80 25.86 -1.45
C ALA A 25 -36.71 24.32 -1.65
N TRP A 26 -36.93 23.52 -0.61
CA TRP A 26 -37.17 22.08 -0.76
C TRP A 26 -38.55 21.85 -1.37
N THR A 27 -38.62 21.60 -2.68
CA THR A 27 -39.87 21.26 -3.37
C THR A 27 -40.53 20.04 -2.69
N PRO A 28 -41.78 20.12 -2.19
CA PRO A 28 -42.34 19.07 -1.32
C PRO A 28 -42.58 17.70 -1.97
N PHE A 29 -42.33 17.56 -3.27
CA PHE A 29 -42.79 16.43 -4.08
C PHE A 29 -41.91 15.17 -4.00
N GLN A 30 -40.58 15.30 -3.99
CA GLN A 30 -39.70 14.12 -4.18
C GLN A 30 -39.49 13.27 -2.92
N CYS A 31 -39.51 13.85 -1.71
CA CYS A 31 -39.27 13.07 -0.48
C CYS A 31 -40.53 12.42 0.11
N ARG A 32 -41.71 13.05 -0.04
CA ARG A 32 -42.96 12.62 0.60
C ARG A 32 -43.37 11.16 0.32
N PRO A 33 -43.21 10.61 -0.91
CA PRO A 33 -43.50 9.20 -1.16
C PRO A 33 -42.63 8.27 -0.31
N CYS A 34 -41.33 8.57 -0.20
CA CYS A 34 -40.38 7.78 0.58
C CYS A 34 -40.70 7.82 2.08
N GLU A 35 -41.12 8.97 2.64
CA GLU A 35 -41.49 9.07 4.06
C GLU A 35 -42.65 8.12 4.43
N ALA A 36 -43.56 7.82 3.51
CA ALA A 36 -44.71 6.94 3.75
C ALA A 36 -44.30 5.47 4.03
N TYR A 37 -43.22 4.99 3.41
CA TYR A 37 -42.68 3.64 3.60
C TYR A 37 -41.81 3.49 4.87
N VAL A 38 -41.44 4.59 5.52
CA VAL A 38 -40.66 4.57 6.75
C VAL A 38 -41.54 4.11 7.93
N PRO A 39 -41.09 3.18 8.80
CA PRO A 39 -41.82 2.79 10.01
C PRO A 39 -42.25 3.99 10.86
N LYS A 40 -43.41 3.89 11.52
CA LYS A 40 -44.05 5.01 12.23
C LYS A 40 -43.13 5.58 13.32
N GLU A 41 -42.42 4.72 14.01
CA GLU A 41 -41.50 5.01 15.11
C GLU A 41 -40.26 5.75 14.59
N HIS A 42 -39.77 5.35 13.41
CA HIS A 42 -38.67 6.03 12.71
C HIS A 42 -39.11 7.39 12.17
N ARG A 43 -40.33 7.53 11.61
CA ARG A 43 -40.91 8.84 11.26
C ARG A 43 -40.99 9.75 12.49
N GLN A 44 -41.58 9.29 13.58
CA GLN A 44 -41.67 10.04 14.84
C GLN A 44 -40.30 10.40 15.45
N PHE A 45 -39.24 9.64 15.17
CA PHE A 45 -37.87 10.02 15.53
C PHE A 45 -37.32 11.11 14.59
N LEU A 46 -37.47 10.94 13.27
CA LEU A 46 -37.02 11.91 12.27
C LEU A 46 -37.75 13.25 12.37
N ASP A 47 -39.06 13.25 12.67
CA ASP A 47 -39.84 14.46 12.95
C ASP A 47 -39.43 15.14 14.27
N ARG A 48 -39.03 14.38 15.30
CA ARG A 48 -38.45 14.96 16.53
C ARG A 48 -37.08 15.60 16.28
N LEU A 49 -36.25 15.02 15.40
CA LEU A 49 -35.00 15.66 14.96
C LEU A 49 -35.28 16.91 14.13
N ARG A 50 -36.17 16.80 13.14
CA ARG A 50 -36.62 17.89 12.23
C ARG A 50 -37.18 19.09 12.99
N ASN A 51 -37.98 18.84 14.02
CA ASN A 51 -38.62 19.86 14.85
C ASN A 51 -37.83 20.20 16.13
N ALA A 52 -36.58 19.75 16.25
CA ALA A 52 -35.70 20.16 17.35
C ALA A 52 -35.43 21.67 17.24
N PRO A 53 -35.41 22.43 18.36
CA PRO A 53 -35.33 23.90 18.34
C PRO A 53 -34.02 24.45 17.75
N GLN A 54 -32.98 23.62 17.65
CA GLN A 54 -31.72 23.93 16.97
C GLN A 54 -31.09 22.66 16.40
N SER A 55 -30.38 22.78 15.28
CA SER A 55 -29.53 21.70 14.77
C SER A 55 -28.20 21.68 15.52
N VAL A 56 -27.50 20.53 15.55
CA VAL A 56 -26.18 20.41 16.19
C VAL A 56 -25.16 21.37 15.56
N LYS A 57 -25.26 21.63 14.24
CA LYS A 57 -24.45 22.62 13.54
C LYS A 57 -24.67 24.02 14.14
N ARG A 58 -25.92 24.52 14.16
CA ARG A 58 -26.25 25.83 14.74
C ARG A 58 -25.89 25.93 16.23
N PHE A 59 -26.03 24.85 17.00
CA PHE A 59 -25.59 24.82 18.40
C PHE A 59 -24.07 25.08 18.49
N VAL A 60 -23.24 24.35 17.76
CA VAL A 60 -21.78 24.56 17.80
C VAL A 60 -21.40 25.93 17.24
N GLU A 61 -22.03 26.41 16.16
CA GLU A 61 -21.78 27.74 15.59
C GLU A 61 -22.14 28.87 16.58
N SER A 62 -23.36 28.85 17.14
CA SER A 62 -23.80 29.85 18.14
C SER A 62 -22.95 29.86 19.40
N ARG A 63 -22.25 28.75 19.71
CA ARG A 63 -21.35 28.70 20.86
C ARG A 63 -20.03 29.45 20.66
N LYS A 64 -19.58 29.78 19.44
CA LYS A 64 -18.24 30.37 19.17
C LYS A 64 -17.92 31.56 20.06
N ASN A 65 -18.90 32.44 20.31
CA ASN A 65 -18.70 33.68 21.06
C ASN A 65 -19.15 33.57 22.54
N THR A 66 -19.39 32.35 23.06
CA THR A 66 -20.00 32.14 24.39
C THR A 66 -19.32 31.08 25.25
N VAL A 67 -18.34 30.36 24.71
CA VAL A 67 -17.51 29.38 25.43
C VAL A 67 -16.04 29.70 25.15
N GLU A 68 -15.15 29.19 26.00
CA GLU A 68 -13.70 29.25 25.78
C GLU A 68 -13.33 28.75 24.38
N GLU A 69 -12.43 29.45 23.69
CA GLU A 69 -12.04 29.16 22.30
C GLU A 69 -11.55 27.70 22.13
N LYS A 70 -10.73 27.19 23.05
CA LYS A 70 -10.29 25.77 23.05
C LYS A 70 -11.48 24.81 23.06
N THR A 71 -12.46 25.07 23.92
CA THR A 71 -13.68 24.26 24.05
C THR A 71 -14.52 24.34 22.77
N TRP A 72 -14.58 25.50 22.10
CA TRP A 72 -15.25 25.62 20.81
C TRP A 72 -14.56 24.84 19.69
N TYR A 73 -13.22 24.94 19.55
CA TYR A 73 -12.47 24.14 18.57
C TYR A 73 -12.68 22.63 18.77
N ALA A 74 -12.71 22.15 20.01
CA ALA A 74 -12.98 20.75 20.30
C ALA A 74 -14.38 20.31 19.82
N LEU A 75 -15.41 21.12 20.07
CA LEU A 75 -16.78 20.88 19.61
C LEU A 75 -16.90 20.91 18.08
N ALA A 76 -16.30 21.91 17.42
CA ALA A 76 -16.31 22.04 15.96
C ALA A 76 -15.50 20.94 15.27
N GLY A 77 -14.37 20.53 15.86
CA GLY A 77 -13.58 19.38 15.42
C GLY A 77 -14.34 18.06 15.51
N ALA A 78 -14.99 17.78 16.65
CA ALA A 78 -15.83 16.61 16.84
C ALA A 78 -17.02 16.58 15.84
N PHE A 79 -17.68 17.72 15.63
CA PHE A 79 -18.73 17.84 14.63
C PHE A 79 -18.20 17.56 13.20
N ASN A 80 -17.07 18.15 12.81
CA ASN A 80 -16.45 17.94 11.51
C ASN A 80 -15.97 16.50 11.30
N ALA A 81 -15.54 15.80 12.35
CA ALA A 81 -15.23 14.37 12.30
C ALA A 81 -16.49 13.53 12.00
N CYS A 82 -17.62 13.82 12.66
CA CYS A 82 -18.91 13.18 12.38
C CYS A 82 -19.37 13.44 10.93
N ILE A 83 -19.30 14.68 10.45
CA ILE A 83 -19.61 15.02 9.05
C ILE A 83 -18.71 14.27 8.08
N SER A 84 -17.43 14.09 8.41
CA SER A 84 -16.49 13.34 7.56
C SER A 84 -16.82 11.84 7.47
N ARG A 85 -17.38 11.23 8.52
CA ARG A 85 -17.92 9.86 8.47
C ARG A 85 -19.21 9.77 7.65
N VAL A 86 -20.08 10.78 7.71
CA VAL A 86 -21.28 10.86 6.85
C VAL A 86 -20.89 11.02 5.37
N LEU A 87 -19.83 11.77 5.08
CA LEU A 87 -19.28 11.90 3.72
C LEU A 87 -18.72 10.58 3.19
N ASP A 88 -17.87 9.90 3.96
CA ASP A 88 -17.35 8.56 3.64
C ASP A 88 -18.50 7.58 3.34
N PHE A 89 -19.51 7.52 4.20
CA PHE A 89 -20.72 6.72 3.95
C PHE A 89 -21.42 7.12 2.63
N ARG A 90 -21.67 8.42 2.39
CA ARG A 90 -22.39 8.89 1.19
C ARG A 90 -21.60 8.57 -0.09
N TRP A 91 -20.27 8.67 -0.08
CA TRP A 91 -19.39 8.26 -1.18
C TRP A 91 -19.44 6.74 -1.43
N ARG A 92 -19.43 5.90 -0.38
CA ARG A 92 -19.57 4.44 -0.54
C ARG A 92 -20.94 4.07 -1.10
N HIS A 93 -22.02 4.70 -0.63
CA HIS A 93 -23.37 4.48 -1.16
C HIS A 93 -23.48 4.90 -2.63
N TRP A 94 -22.90 6.04 -3.01
CA TRP A 94 -22.81 6.47 -4.41
C TRP A 94 -22.06 5.45 -5.27
N SER A 95 -20.87 5.00 -4.83
CA SER A 95 -20.08 4.00 -5.56
C SER A 95 -20.84 2.68 -5.76
N PHE A 96 -21.62 2.24 -4.76
CA PHE A 96 -22.49 1.07 -4.89
C PHE A 96 -23.61 1.30 -5.92
N VAL A 97 -24.30 2.45 -5.86
CA VAL A 97 -25.35 2.82 -6.81
C VAL A 97 -24.80 2.93 -8.23
N GLU A 98 -23.61 3.52 -8.40
CA GLU A 98 -22.94 3.61 -9.70
C GLU A 98 -22.60 2.21 -10.25
N GLN A 99 -21.98 1.35 -9.43
CA GLN A 99 -21.52 0.03 -9.85
C GLN A 99 -22.67 -0.96 -10.15
N PHE A 100 -23.76 -0.93 -9.37
CA PHE A 100 -24.81 -1.95 -9.43
C PHE A 100 -26.14 -1.45 -10.02
N ILE A 101 -26.33 -0.15 -10.24
CA ILE A 101 -27.53 0.41 -10.88
C ILE A 101 -27.14 1.17 -12.15
N VAL A 102 -26.31 2.22 -12.05
CA VAL A 102 -26.01 3.09 -13.20
C VAL A 102 -25.31 2.33 -14.33
N ARG A 103 -24.18 1.65 -14.03
CA ARG A 103 -23.39 0.95 -15.06
C ARG A 103 -24.15 -0.21 -15.74
N PRO A 104 -24.92 -1.07 -15.03
CA PRO A 104 -25.78 -2.05 -15.69
C PRO A 104 -26.89 -1.43 -16.56
N SER A 105 -27.54 -0.35 -16.08
CA SER A 105 -28.59 0.33 -16.85
C SER A 105 -28.08 1.00 -18.14
N THR A 106 -26.83 1.49 -18.17
CA THR A 106 -26.25 2.04 -19.41
C THR A 106 -25.67 0.96 -20.31
N ALA A 107 -25.06 -0.10 -19.77
CA ALA A 107 -24.49 -1.20 -20.55
C ALA A 107 -25.53 -1.94 -21.42
N GLY A 108 -26.78 -2.04 -20.94
CA GLY A 108 -27.88 -2.72 -21.65
C GLY A 108 -28.23 -2.15 -23.03
N PHE A 109 -27.82 -0.91 -23.34
CA PHE A 109 -28.09 -0.25 -24.63
C PHE A 109 -27.00 -0.45 -25.70
N SER A 110 -25.88 -1.10 -25.37
CA SER A 110 -24.70 -1.19 -26.26
C SER A 110 -24.26 -2.64 -26.51
N SER A 111 -25.18 -3.59 -26.61
CA SER A 111 -24.87 -5.03 -26.81
C SER A 111 -25.85 -5.75 -27.74
N SER A 112 -26.08 -5.18 -28.93
CA SER A 112 -26.80 -5.84 -30.02
C SER A 112 -25.93 -6.87 -30.76
N ALA A 113 -25.59 -7.98 -30.09
CA ALA A 113 -24.78 -9.06 -30.65
C ALA A 113 -25.26 -10.45 -30.20
N GLY A 114 -26.32 -10.96 -30.84
CA GLY A 114 -26.64 -12.39 -30.86
C GLY A 114 -27.32 -12.98 -29.62
N SER A 115 -28.60 -12.68 -29.40
CA SER A 115 -29.52 -13.60 -28.72
C SER A 115 -30.94 -13.45 -29.27
N VAL A 116 -31.66 -14.57 -29.42
CA VAL A 116 -32.93 -14.63 -30.17
C VAL A 116 -34.12 -14.77 -29.23
N CYS A 117 -35.00 -13.77 -29.24
CA CYS A 117 -36.38 -13.83 -28.75
C CYS A 117 -37.26 -12.88 -29.59
N PRO A 118 -38.58 -13.12 -29.69
CA PRO A 118 -39.42 -12.52 -30.72
C PRO A 118 -39.75 -11.04 -30.50
N VAL A 119 -39.98 -10.35 -31.62
CA VAL A 119 -40.19 -8.90 -31.72
C VAL A 119 -41.63 -8.50 -31.35
N ILE A 120 -41.76 -7.42 -30.57
CA ILE A 120 -42.94 -6.54 -30.61
C ILE A 120 -42.46 -5.21 -31.21
N HIS A 121 -43.02 -4.81 -32.35
CA HIS A 121 -42.67 -3.54 -32.99
C HIS A 121 -43.28 -2.36 -32.25
N VAL A 122 -42.45 -1.38 -31.90
CA VAL A 122 -42.85 0.00 -31.57
C VAL A 122 -41.86 0.93 -32.25
N ASP A 123 -42.34 1.83 -33.11
CA ASP A 123 -41.48 2.65 -33.96
C ASP A 123 -40.68 3.67 -33.15
N SER A 124 -39.40 3.82 -33.50
CA SER A 124 -38.42 4.63 -32.77
C SER A 124 -37.90 5.78 -33.64
N SER A 125 -38.34 7.00 -33.35
CA SER A 125 -37.76 8.23 -33.92
C SER A 125 -36.81 8.92 -32.92
N PRO A 126 -35.52 9.13 -33.25
CA PRO A 126 -34.53 9.63 -32.30
C PRO A 126 -34.37 11.16 -32.33
N SER A 127 -35.20 11.89 -31.56
CA SER A 127 -35.08 13.35 -31.43
C SER A 127 -35.63 13.94 -30.12
N GLY A 128 -35.54 13.20 -29.01
CA GLY A 128 -35.93 13.66 -27.66
C GLY A 128 -34.73 14.00 -26.77
N PRO A 129 -34.85 14.96 -25.82
CA PRO A 129 -33.83 15.16 -24.79
C PRO A 129 -33.71 13.90 -23.92
N GLN A 130 -32.48 13.51 -23.59
CA GLN A 130 -32.23 12.34 -22.73
C GLN A 130 -32.88 12.57 -21.36
N GLN A 131 -33.82 11.70 -20.99
CA GLN A 131 -34.41 11.75 -19.65
C GLN A 131 -33.34 11.38 -18.61
N PRO A 132 -33.21 12.15 -17.51
CA PRO A 132 -32.22 11.85 -16.48
C PRO A 132 -32.51 10.47 -15.89
N VAL A 133 -31.48 9.61 -15.78
CA VAL A 133 -31.71 8.22 -15.37
C VAL A 133 -32.21 8.20 -13.92
N VAL A 134 -33.38 7.62 -13.72
CA VAL A 134 -34.08 7.58 -12.43
C VAL A 134 -33.86 6.22 -11.78
N GLY A 135 -33.46 6.23 -10.50
CA GLY A 135 -33.35 5.00 -9.71
C GLY A 135 -34.72 4.39 -9.38
N THR A 136 -34.73 3.14 -8.93
CA THR A 136 -35.97 2.38 -8.58
C THR A 136 -36.85 3.02 -7.49
N GLY A 137 -36.33 4.01 -6.75
CA GLY A 137 -37.07 4.83 -5.78
C GLY A 137 -37.64 6.15 -6.32
N GLY A 138 -37.55 6.43 -7.64
CA GLY A 138 -38.05 7.67 -8.24
C GLY A 138 -37.13 8.89 -8.12
N THR A 139 -35.93 8.73 -7.55
CA THR A 139 -34.90 9.78 -7.44
C THR A 139 -33.94 9.76 -8.63
N THR A 140 -33.61 10.91 -9.21
CA THR A 140 -32.48 11.02 -10.16
C THR A 140 -31.15 10.82 -9.43
N PHE A 141 -30.11 10.42 -10.15
CA PHE A 141 -28.80 10.19 -9.52
C PHE A 141 -28.14 11.49 -9.02
N ASP A 142 -28.43 12.63 -9.64
CA ASP A 142 -27.97 13.97 -9.21
C ASP A 142 -28.34 14.27 -7.74
N TYR A 143 -29.46 13.73 -7.26
CA TYR A 143 -29.92 13.87 -5.87
C TYR A 143 -28.92 13.28 -4.85
N LEU A 144 -28.27 12.16 -5.19
CA LEU A 144 -27.26 11.54 -4.32
C LEU A 144 -25.95 12.34 -4.34
N GLN A 145 -25.57 12.91 -5.48
CA GLN A 145 -24.41 13.78 -5.60
C GLN A 145 -24.62 15.12 -4.87
N GLN A 146 -25.82 15.71 -4.98
CA GLN A 146 -26.24 16.88 -4.21
C GLN A 146 -26.17 16.63 -2.70
N HIS A 147 -26.56 15.43 -2.24
CA HIS A 147 -26.37 15.03 -0.84
C HIS A 147 -24.88 14.98 -0.44
N ILE A 148 -23.97 14.52 -1.31
CA ILE A 148 -22.53 14.57 -1.01
C ILE A 148 -22.08 16.04 -0.84
N THR A 149 -22.42 16.92 -1.78
CA THR A 149 -22.10 18.36 -1.71
C THR A 149 -22.68 19.03 -0.46
N ASP A 150 -23.93 18.76 -0.11
CA ASP A 150 -24.55 19.25 1.12
C ASP A 150 -23.77 18.84 2.38
N SER A 151 -23.26 17.60 2.42
CA SER A 151 -22.41 17.13 3.53
C SER A 151 -21.00 17.72 3.50
N GLN A 152 -20.52 18.27 2.38
CA GLN A 152 -19.26 19.03 2.35
C GLN A 152 -19.50 20.43 2.92
N MET A 153 -20.52 21.14 2.43
CA MET A 153 -20.96 22.46 2.93
C MET A 153 -21.47 22.42 4.39
N ALA A 154 -21.78 21.24 4.91
CA ALA A 154 -22.13 21.02 6.31
C ALA A 154 -21.02 21.36 7.29
N ARG A 155 -19.74 21.22 6.91
CA ARG A 155 -18.61 21.47 7.81
C ARG A 155 -18.65 22.88 8.43
N ILE A 156 -18.16 23.00 9.66
CA ILE A 156 -17.94 24.27 10.34
C ILE A 156 -16.51 24.72 10.02
N PRO A 157 -16.28 25.90 9.41
CA PRO A 157 -14.92 26.41 9.21
C PRO A 157 -14.30 26.69 10.57
N LEU A 158 -13.16 26.06 10.87
CA LEU A 158 -12.50 26.21 12.17
C LEU A 158 -11.90 27.60 12.35
N TRP A 159 -11.43 28.25 11.28
CA TRP A 159 -10.74 29.53 11.35
C TRP A 159 -11.49 30.60 10.57
N SER A 160 -11.63 31.80 11.15
CA SER A 160 -11.95 33.00 10.36
C SER A 160 -10.68 33.54 9.68
N LYS A 161 -10.84 34.36 8.64
CA LYS A 161 -9.72 35.07 8.00
C LYS A 161 -9.01 36.08 8.94
N HIS A 162 -9.60 36.37 10.10
CA HIS A 162 -9.04 37.26 11.13
C HIS A 162 -8.29 36.48 12.23
N ASP A 163 -8.77 35.29 12.60
CA ASP A 163 -8.28 34.51 13.76
C ASP A 163 -6.83 34.00 13.53
N ILE A 164 -6.46 33.75 12.27
CA ILE A 164 -5.14 33.21 11.90
C ILE A 164 -3.98 34.17 12.25
N LEU A 165 -4.27 35.48 12.33
CA LEU A 165 -3.28 36.53 12.56
C LEU A 165 -2.97 36.80 14.04
N GLN A 166 -3.71 36.21 14.99
CA GLN A 166 -3.53 36.46 16.42
C GLN A 166 -3.62 35.15 17.23
N ARG A 167 -2.47 34.55 17.57
CA ARG A 167 -2.38 33.36 18.42
C ARG A 167 -1.84 33.72 19.81
N THR A 168 -2.54 33.34 20.88
CA THR A 168 -2.12 33.59 22.27
C THR A 168 -1.39 32.39 22.90
N PRO A 169 -0.58 32.59 23.96
CA PRO A 169 0.17 31.51 24.60
C PRO A 169 -0.69 30.51 25.39
N GLU A 170 -1.84 30.92 25.92
CA GLU A 170 -2.63 30.11 26.86
C GLU A 170 -3.16 28.82 26.24
N LEU A 171 -3.49 28.85 24.94
CA LEU A 171 -3.87 27.67 24.15
C LEU A 171 -2.80 26.57 24.14
N GLN A 172 -1.53 26.92 24.32
CA GLN A 172 -0.41 25.96 24.38
C GLN A 172 -0.33 25.28 25.77
N ALA A 173 -0.57 26.03 26.85
CA ALA A 173 -0.48 25.52 28.22
C ALA A 173 -1.50 24.40 28.51
N VAL A 174 -2.74 24.56 28.03
CA VAL A 174 -3.80 23.56 28.24
C VAL A 174 -3.59 22.29 27.39
N GLN A 175 -2.63 22.27 26.46
CA GLN A 175 -2.21 21.02 25.80
C GLN A 175 -1.26 20.22 26.71
N ALA A 176 -0.21 20.88 27.21
CA ALA A 176 0.85 20.24 27.99
C ALA A 176 0.38 19.55 29.29
N HIS A 177 -0.76 19.98 29.86
CA HIS A 177 -1.34 19.36 31.06
C HIS A 177 -1.83 17.92 30.81
N VAL A 178 -2.51 17.67 29.68
CA VAL A 178 -3.08 16.37 29.31
C VAL A 178 -1.98 15.33 29.05
N ASP A 179 -0.84 15.78 28.52
CA ASP A 179 0.32 14.93 28.22
C ASP A 179 1.16 14.58 29.47
N LYS A 180 0.79 15.09 30.67
CA LYS A 180 1.45 14.78 31.95
C LYS A 180 0.90 13.52 32.61
N GLU A 181 -0.39 13.49 32.93
CA GLU A 181 -1.03 12.38 33.71
C GLU A 181 -0.81 11.01 33.06
N ARG A 182 -0.68 10.98 31.73
CA ARG A 182 -0.42 9.78 30.93
C ARG A 182 0.94 9.11 31.20
N LYS A 183 1.89 9.79 31.87
CA LYS A 183 3.25 9.27 32.10
C LYS A 183 3.40 8.50 33.41
N ASP A 184 2.59 8.81 34.43
CA ASP A 184 2.82 8.32 35.80
C ASP A 184 2.41 6.83 36.00
N LEU A 185 1.78 6.22 35.00
CA LEU A 185 1.26 4.83 35.02
C LEU A 185 2.26 3.76 34.52
N ALA A 186 3.49 4.10 34.17
CA ALA A 186 4.36 3.27 33.31
C ALA A 186 5.46 2.43 34.01
N ASN A 187 5.57 2.43 35.34
CA ASN A 187 6.79 1.98 36.04
C ASN A 187 6.69 0.63 36.78
N ILE A 188 7.07 -0.49 36.12
CA ILE A 188 7.48 -1.77 36.76
C ILE A 188 8.63 -2.41 35.91
N PRO A 189 9.74 -2.90 36.52
CA PRO A 189 10.90 -3.41 35.77
C PRO A 189 10.96 -4.96 35.59
N PRO A 190 11.57 -5.47 34.51
CA PRO A 190 11.94 -6.89 34.32
C PRO A 190 13.47 -7.14 34.24
N LEU A 191 13.92 -8.42 34.21
CA LEU A 191 15.33 -8.86 34.18
C LEU A 191 15.85 -9.30 32.80
N ASN A 192 17.12 -8.98 32.48
CA ASN A 192 18.19 -9.65 31.68
C ASN A 192 17.85 -10.29 30.29
N GLU A 193 18.52 -10.03 29.14
CA GLU A 193 19.92 -10.30 28.63
C GLU A 193 20.12 -11.76 28.10
N VAL A 194 20.99 -12.17 27.13
CA VAL A 194 22.18 -11.59 26.44
C VAL A 194 22.32 -12.17 24.98
N ASP A 195 22.90 -11.40 24.01
CA ASP A 195 23.56 -11.79 22.71
C ASP A 195 22.85 -12.70 21.64
N GLY A 196 23.23 -12.69 20.34
CA GLY A 196 24.22 -11.88 19.59
C GLY A 196 24.56 -12.47 18.19
N LEU A 197 24.59 -11.63 17.14
CA LEU A 197 24.69 -11.97 15.69
C LEU A 197 23.56 -12.86 15.12
N TRP A 198 22.60 -12.24 14.44
CA TRP A 198 21.48 -12.88 13.70
C TRP A 198 20.56 -13.78 14.55
N ASP A 199 19.69 -13.13 15.33
CA ASP A 199 18.54 -13.78 15.96
C ASP A 199 17.32 -13.81 15.03
N ALA A 200 16.62 -14.94 14.98
CA ALA A 200 15.37 -15.13 14.24
C ALA A 200 14.12 -14.62 14.99
N ALA A 201 14.23 -14.35 16.30
CA ALA A 201 13.29 -13.55 17.07
C ALA A 201 13.67 -12.05 17.09
N GLY A 202 14.84 -11.70 16.57
CA GLY A 202 15.32 -10.33 16.40
C GLY A 202 14.60 -9.58 15.27
N PRO A 203 14.98 -8.31 15.01
CA PRO A 203 14.26 -7.45 14.07
C PRO A 203 14.34 -7.87 12.59
N ASN A 204 15.07 -8.93 12.24
CA ASN A 204 15.45 -9.27 10.86
C ASN A 204 14.35 -10.00 10.04
N GLY A 205 13.15 -9.42 10.00
CA GLY A 205 12.32 -9.51 8.79
C GLY A 205 12.83 -8.54 7.72
N PHE A 206 12.07 -8.29 6.65
CA PHE A 206 12.38 -7.16 5.75
C PHE A 206 11.97 -5.80 6.33
N VAL A 207 11.27 -5.80 7.46
CA VAL A 207 10.95 -4.60 8.23
C VAL A 207 12.18 -4.21 9.05
N THR A 208 12.68 -2.99 8.83
CA THR A 208 13.86 -2.41 9.47
C THR A 208 13.57 -1.93 10.90
N HIS A 209 14.56 -1.29 11.54
CA HIS A 209 14.49 -0.88 12.96
C HIS A 209 13.18 -0.17 13.32
N ARG A 210 12.58 -0.60 14.44
CA ARG A 210 11.37 -0.01 15.00
C ARG A 210 11.60 1.46 15.38
N LEU A 211 10.79 2.36 14.83
CA LEU A 211 10.79 3.74 15.29
C LEU A 211 10.33 3.82 16.75
N GLY A 212 10.99 4.68 17.53
CA GLY A 212 10.50 5.09 18.84
C GLY A 212 9.16 5.84 18.75
N ALA A 213 8.56 6.13 19.90
CA ALA A 213 7.41 7.03 19.92
C ALA A 213 7.83 8.43 19.46
N LEU A 214 7.17 8.99 18.44
CA LEU A 214 7.46 10.35 17.92
C LEU A 214 7.42 11.43 19.02
N ASN A 215 6.61 11.21 20.07
CA ASN A 215 6.58 12.02 21.28
C ASN A 215 7.83 11.77 22.15
N GLY A 216 8.97 12.26 21.68
CA GLY A 216 10.28 12.01 22.25
C GLY A 216 11.04 10.96 21.44
N TRP A 217 11.71 11.42 20.37
CA TRP A 217 12.82 10.69 19.77
C TRP A 217 13.75 10.21 20.88
N CYS A 218 14.24 8.98 20.74
CA CYS A 218 14.53 8.08 21.86
C CYS A 218 15.39 8.69 22.97
N SER A 219 15.22 8.20 24.21
CA SER A 219 16.05 8.51 25.38
C SER A 219 17.56 8.21 25.23
N GLY A 220 18.00 7.70 24.08
CA GLY A 220 19.41 7.57 23.68
C GLY A 220 19.98 8.75 22.86
N PHE A 221 19.14 9.67 22.36
CA PHE A 221 19.59 10.89 21.67
C PHE A 221 20.27 11.84 22.67
N LYS A 222 21.60 11.72 22.81
CA LYS A 222 22.39 12.46 23.82
C LYS A 222 22.27 13.99 23.70
N ALA A 223 22.00 14.49 22.49
CA ALA A 223 21.30 15.75 22.24
C ALA A 223 20.56 15.62 20.90
N PRO A 224 19.28 16.02 20.77
CA PRO A 224 18.57 15.96 19.49
C PRO A 224 19.22 16.92 18.49
N HIS A 225 19.67 16.38 17.35
CA HIS A 225 20.21 17.18 16.26
C HIS A 225 19.13 18.16 15.76
N PRO A 226 19.40 19.47 15.58
CA PRO A 226 18.36 20.47 15.27
C PRO A 226 17.49 20.09 14.07
N GLY A 227 18.09 19.70 12.95
CA GLY A 227 17.35 19.21 11.77
C GLY A 227 16.50 17.97 12.00
N CYS A 228 16.89 17.06 12.89
CA CYS A 228 16.05 15.90 13.24
C CYS A 228 14.78 16.35 13.99
N GLN A 229 14.91 17.32 14.90
CA GLN A 229 13.77 17.94 15.57
C GLN A 229 12.90 18.74 14.58
N ALA A 230 13.50 19.47 13.64
CA ALA A 230 12.78 20.17 12.56
C ALA A 230 11.96 19.19 11.71
N LEU A 231 12.58 18.11 11.24
CA LEU A 231 11.92 17.04 10.48
C LEU A 231 10.74 16.43 11.24
N ALA A 232 10.90 16.15 12.54
CA ALA A 232 9.83 15.61 13.37
C ALA A 232 8.60 16.54 13.42
N HIS A 233 8.82 17.84 13.67
CA HIS A 233 7.74 18.84 13.74
C HIS A 233 7.08 19.08 12.39
N LEU A 234 7.86 19.09 11.30
CA LEU A 234 7.34 19.27 9.95
C LEU A 234 6.51 18.04 9.52
N ALA A 235 7.07 16.84 9.65
CA ALA A 235 6.41 15.57 9.31
C ALA A 235 5.07 15.39 10.05
N ALA A 236 5.02 15.69 11.35
CA ALA A 236 3.78 15.64 12.13
C ALA A 236 2.69 16.61 11.64
N SER A 237 3.07 17.69 10.93
CA SER A 237 2.13 18.67 10.39
C SER A 237 1.59 18.32 8.99
N ILE A 238 2.24 17.41 8.26
CA ILE A 238 1.90 17.05 6.86
C ILE A 238 0.39 16.75 6.68
N PRO A 239 -0.25 15.84 7.46
CA PRO A 239 -1.67 15.52 7.28
C PRO A 239 -2.64 16.71 7.41
N THR A 240 -2.24 17.73 8.19
CA THR A 240 -3.06 18.94 8.40
C THR A 240 -2.99 19.87 7.19
N HIS A 241 -1.89 19.81 6.45
CA HIS A 241 -1.59 20.72 5.35
C HIS A 241 -1.78 20.09 3.95
N CYS A 242 -1.76 18.76 3.81
CA CYS A 242 -2.08 18.07 2.55
C CYS A 242 -3.52 18.29 2.03
N PHE A 243 -4.41 18.91 2.81
CA PHE A 243 -5.79 19.21 2.42
C PHE A 243 -6.17 20.70 2.55
N SER A 244 -5.23 21.60 2.84
CA SER A 244 -5.48 23.05 2.92
C SER A 244 -5.47 23.73 1.54
N CYS A 245 -6.24 23.20 0.59
CA CYS A 245 -6.51 23.85 -0.68
C CYS A 245 -7.38 25.10 -0.46
N HIS A 246 -6.91 26.28 -0.89
CA HIS A 246 -7.65 27.53 -0.82
C HIS A 246 -8.22 27.90 -2.19
N GLU A 247 -9.54 27.81 -2.35
CA GLU A 247 -10.27 28.23 -3.57
C GLU A 247 -10.56 29.75 -3.59
N GLU A 248 -10.16 30.50 -2.56
CA GLU A 248 -10.52 31.92 -2.35
C GLU A 248 -9.33 32.90 -2.34
N ALA A 249 -8.13 32.48 -2.77
CA ALA A 249 -7.00 33.40 -2.91
C ALA A 249 -7.13 34.19 -4.23
N GLY A 250 -7.29 35.52 -4.14
CA GLY A 250 -7.14 36.41 -5.29
C GLY A 250 -5.69 36.52 -5.77
N GLU A 251 -5.43 37.35 -6.78
CA GLU A 251 -4.20 37.40 -7.62
C GLU A 251 -2.84 37.67 -6.91
N GLN A 252 -2.78 37.67 -5.57
CA GLN A 252 -1.54 37.80 -4.81
C GLN A 252 -0.83 36.43 -4.68
N SER A 253 0.50 36.44 -4.78
CA SER A 253 1.33 35.23 -4.64
C SER A 253 1.12 34.57 -3.27
N PHE A 254 0.55 33.36 -3.27
CA PHE A 254 0.20 32.62 -2.07
C PHE A 254 1.25 31.53 -1.78
N ILE A 255 2.04 31.72 -0.73
CA ILE A 255 2.97 30.69 -0.24
C ILE A 255 2.17 29.71 0.64
N HIS A 256 2.11 28.43 0.27
CA HIS A 256 1.37 27.44 1.04
C HIS A 256 1.88 27.34 2.50
N PRO A 257 1.01 27.23 3.53
CA PRO A 257 1.44 27.31 4.94
C PRO A 257 2.46 26.25 5.41
N PHE A 258 2.62 25.15 4.67
CA PHE A 258 3.67 24.16 4.92
C PHE A 258 5.01 24.53 4.26
N VAL A 259 4.97 25.14 3.08
CA VAL A 259 6.16 25.62 2.37
C VAL A 259 6.88 26.65 3.23
N ALA A 260 6.15 27.67 3.68
CA ALA A 260 6.64 28.68 4.61
C ALA A 260 7.15 28.10 5.97
N ARG A 261 6.69 26.93 6.40
CA ARG A 261 7.20 26.25 7.61
C ARG A 261 8.53 25.55 7.38
N CYS A 262 8.74 24.96 6.20
CA CYS A 262 10.02 24.37 5.83
C CYS A 262 11.06 25.46 5.59
N ASP A 263 10.70 26.53 4.87
CA ASP A 263 11.60 27.66 4.61
C ASP A 263 12.02 28.34 5.94
N ALA A 264 11.09 28.52 6.88
CA ALA A 264 11.38 28.98 8.25
C ALA A 264 12.13 27.96 9.14
N ARG A 265 12.60 26.85 8.57
CA ARG A 265 13.44 25.80 9.20
C ARG A 265 14.64 25.42 8.31
N GLN A 266 14.96 26.21 7.29
CA GLN A 266 16.01 25.91 6.32
C GLN A 266 17.37 25.67 6.99
N GLU A 267 17.86 26.59 7.82
CA GLU A 267 19.15 26.45 8.53
C GLU A 267 19.20 25.18 9.41
N GLU A 268 18.10 24.83 10.09
CA GLU A 268 18.02 23.62 10.90
C GLU A 268 18.11 22.36 10.03
N LEU A 269 17.50 22.36 8.84
CA LEU A 269 17.51 21.22 7.93
C LEU A 269 18.83 21.10 7.14
N GLU A 270 19.41 22.21 6.70
CA GLU A 270 20.73 22.23 6.07
C GLU A 270 21.84 21.77 7.03
N SER A 271 21.67 21.97 8.35
CA SER A 271 22.60 21.42 9.35
C SER A 271 22.73 19.88 9.33
N LEU A 272 21.79 19.15 8.73
CA LEU A 272 21.86 17.68 8.56
C LEU A 272 22.95 17.23 7.56
N VAL A 273 23.46 18.14 6.73
CA VAL A 273 24.43 17.83 5.66
C VAL A 273 25.61 18.80 5.61
N ALA A 274 25.57 19.88 6.40
CA ALA A 274 26.65 20.85 6.47
C ALA A 274 27.90 20.26 7.17
N PRO A 275 29.10 20.33 6.57
CA PRO A 275 30.34 19.89 7.23
C PRO A 275 30.59 20.76 8.47
N SER A 276 30.49 20.14 9.64
CA SER A 276 30.24 20.85 10.89
C SER A 276 31.39 21.76 11.35
N SER A 277 31.01 22.94 11.86
CA SER A 277 31.86 23.78 12.72
C SER A 277 31.28 24.00 14.13
N THR A 278 30.06 23.52 14.42
CA THR A 278 29.29 23.88 15.64
C THR A 278 28.42 22.76 16.23
N GLY A 279 28.29 21.60 15.60
CA GLY A 279 27.46 20.48 16.08
C GLY A 279 28.04 19.09 15.82
N PRO A 280 27.43 18.01 16.34
CA PRO A 280 27.77 16.65 15.95
C PRO A 280 27.31 16.41 14.50
N PRO A 281 28.17 15.91 13.59
CA PRO A 281 27.79 15.65 12.19
C PRO A 281 26.73 14.55 12.09
N ALA A 282 25.95 14.49 11.00
CA ALA A 282 24.91 13.48 10.84
C ALA A 282 25.47 12.05 10.81
N GLU A 283 26.71 11.88 10.34
CA GLU A 283 27.50 10.65 10.38
C GLU A 283 27.80 10.14 11.81
N SER A 284 27.47 10.92 12.86
CA SER A 284 27.55 10.51 14.27
C SER A 284 26.22 10.04 14.87
N LEU A 285 25.13 10.09 14.11
CA LEU A 285 23.85 9.48 14.47
C LEU A 285 23.96 7.94 14.44
N SER A 286 23.11 7.23 15.18
CA SER A 286 23.03 5.78 15.04
C SER A 286 22.42 5.40 13.70
N ILE A 287 22.67 4.17 13.20
CA ILE A 287 22.08 3.68 11.94
C ILE A 287 20.55 3.78 11.97
N ALA A 288 19.92 3.46 13.10
CA ALA A 288 18.48 3.63 13.27
C ALA A 288 18.08 5.11 13.16
N ASP A 289 18.79 6.01 13.83
CA ASP A 289 18.48 7.45 13.79
C ASP A 289 18.73 8.10 12.42
N LEU A 290 19.68 7.56 11.63
CA LEU A 290 19.86 7.88 10.22
C LEU A 290 18.64 7.43 9.39
N GLU A 291 18.19 6.18 9.52
CA GLU A 291 16.95 5.69 8.86
C GLU A 291 15.73 6.54 9.26
N HIS A 292 15.64 6.94 10.54
CA HIS A 292 14.55 7.77 11.07
C HIS A 292 14.57 9.18 10.45
N ALA A 293 15.74 9.82 10.40
CA ALA A 293 15.91 11.13 9.77
C ALA A 293 15.62 11.06 8.26
N TRP A 294 16.17 10.06 7.58
CA TRP A 294 15.96 9.83 6.14
C TRP A 294 14.49 9.65 5.77
N LEU A 295 13.79 8.73 6.46
CA LEU A 295 12.35 8.52 6.36
C LEU A 295 11.55 9.84 6.35
N LEU A 296 11.85 10.70 7.32
CA LEU A 296 11.10 11.93 7.54
C LEU A 296 11.52 13.02 6.56
N LEU A 297 12.80 13.07 6.17
CA LEU A 297 13.32 13.96 5.13
C LEU A 297 12.65 13.69 3.78
N CYS A 298 12.53 12.43 3.35
CA CYS A 298 11.81 12.09 2.12
C CYS A 298 10.33 12.52 2.13
N HIS A 299 9.66 12.37 3.28
CA HIS A 299 8.26 12.80 3.43
C HIS A 299 8.13 14.33 3.41
N VAL A 300 8.97 15.04 4.17
CA VAL A 300 8.94 16.51 4.25
C VAL A 300 9.34 17.14 2.92
N ALA A 301 10.38 16.64 2.25
CA ALA A 301 10.80 17.10 0.92
C ALA A 301 9.71 16.88 -0.14
N CYS A 302 9.09 15.68 -0.21
CA CYS A 302 8.07 15.45 -1.24
C CYS A 302 6.73 16.17 -0.93
N ALA A 303 6.37 16.35 0.36
CA ALA A 303 5.24 17.20 0.74
C ALA A 303 5.48 18.67 0.38
N TYR A 304 6.67 19.20 0.71
CA TYR A 304 7.10 20.56 0.36
C TYR A 304 7.02 20.79 -1.15
N ARG A 305 7.68 19.94 -1.94
CA ARG A 305 7.69 20.02 -3.40
C ARG A 305 6.29 19.94 -4.01
N SER A 306 5.43 19.03 -3.53
CA SER A 306 4.05 18.91 -4.02
C SER A 306 3.21 20.15 -3.71
N MET A 307 3.37 20.75 -2.53
CA MET A 307 2.63 21.95 -2.12
C MET A 307 3.15 23.22 -2.79
N LYS A 308 4.47 23.31 -3.00
CA LYS A 308 5.14 24.38 -3.75
C LYS A 308 4.71 24.38 -5.21
N ALA A 309 4.63 23.20 -5.85
CA ALA A 309 4.10 23.04 -7.21
C ALA A 309 2.60 23.41 -7.33
N HIS A 310 1.81 23.28 -6.27
CA HIS A 310 0.43 23.78 -6.22
C HIS A 310 0.31 25.28 -5.87
N SER A 311 1.42 25.94 -5.49
CA SER A 311 1.45 27.37 -5.16
C SER A 311 1.74 28.26 -6.37
N ASP A 312 2.32 27.72 -7.45
CA ASP A 312 2.56 28.47 -8.70
C ASP A 312 1.41 28.26 -9.71
N PRO A 313 0.59 29.29 -10.01
CA PRO A 313 -0.51 29.18 -10.97
C PRO A 313 -0.05 28.92 -12.41
N LYS A 314 1.23 29.11 -12.76
CA LYS A 314 1.79 28.76 -14.07
C LYS A 314 1.99 27.25 -14.26
N VAL A 315 1.97 26.49 -13.17
CA VAL A 315 2.33 25.05 -13.13
C VAL A 315 1.08 24.15 -13.15
N VAL A 316 -0.10 24.71 -13.38
CA VAL A 316 -1.37 23.97 -13.55
C VAL A 316 -1.36 23.19 -14.88
N VAL A 317 -0.77 22.01 -14.85
CA VAL A 317 -0.84 21.02 -15.93
C VAL A 317 -2.28 20.52 -16.04
N ASP A 318 -2.88 20.63 -17.22
CA ASP A 318 -4.22 20.09 -17.50
C ASP A 318 -4.24 18.56 -17.30
N PRO A 319 -4.96 18.02 -16.30
CA PRO A 319 -4.95 16.59 -16.01
C PRO A 319 -5.63 15.76 -17.11
N ALA A 320 -6.42 16.34 -18.00
CA ALA A 320 -7.05 15.62 -19.11
C ALA A 320 -6.06 15.29 -20.25
N ALA A 321 -4.92 15.97 -20.35
CA ALA A 321 -3.93 15.75 -21.41
C ALA A 321 -2.99 14.54 -21.18
N SER A 322 -3.07 13.90 -20.01
CA SER A 322 -2.00 13.02 -19.49
C SER A 322 -1.96 11.59 -20.04
N THR A 323 -2.80 11.20 -21.02
CA THR A 323 -2.80 9.83 -21.56
C THR A 323 -1.75 9.55 -22.63
N SER A 324 -1.20 10.59 -23.28
CA SER A 324 -0.12 10.47 -24.28
C SER A 324 0.68 11.76 -24.50
N GLY A 325 0.73 12.64 -23.50
CA GLY A 325 1.43 13.93 -23.60
C GLY A 325 2.96 13.81 -23.69
N PRO A 326 3.65 14.79 -24.30
CA PRO A 326 5.12 14.87 -24.29
C PRO A 326 5.66 15.05 -22.86
N PRO A 327 6.96 14.76 -22.61
CA PRO A 327 7.56 14.95 -21.31
C PRO A 327 7.42 16.40 -20.79
N ARG A 328 7.33 16.51 -19.46
CA ARG A 328 7.17 17.75 -18.70
C ARG A 328 8.17 18.82 -19.21
N PRO A 329 7.75 20.09 -19.43
CA PRO A 329 8.62 21.11 -20.02
C PRO A 329 9.95 21.23 -19.28
N ALA A 330 11.07 21.12 -20.00
CA ALA A 330 12.42 21.03 -19.41
C ALA A 330 12.79 22.22 -18.51
N ALA A 331 12.17 23.39 -18.72
CA ALA A 331 12.30 24.53 -17.82
C ALA A 331 11.84 24.23 -16.39
N LEU A 332 10.71 23.54 -16.21
CA LEU A 332 10.16 23.21 -14.89
C LEU A 332 10.99 22.14 -14.17
N ALA A 333 11.59 21.20 -14.91
CA ALA A 333 12.59 20.29 -14.35
C ALA A 333 13.80 21.07 -13.80
N LYS A 334 14.27 22.05 -14.57
CA LYS A 334 15.43 22.89 -14.21
C LYS A 334 15.17 23.87 -13.05
N GLU A 335 13.93 24.31 -12.85
CA GLU A 335 13.56 25.06 -11.63
C GLU A 335 13.51 24.13 -10.41
N LEU A 336 13.02 22.90 -10.55
CA LEU A 336 13.00 21.90 -9.47
C LEU A 336 14.41 21.38 -9.11
N GLU A 337 15.35 21.33 -10.06
CA GLU A 337 16.77 21.02 -9.81
C GLU A 337 17.44 22.00 -8.82
N ASN A 338 16.89 23.20 -8.65
CA ASN A 338 17.41 24.22 -7.74
C ASN A 338 16.67 24.27 -6.39
N ASP A 339 15.85 23.27 -6.06
CA ASP A 339 15.14 23.23 -4.78
C ASP A 339 16.08 22.88 -3.61
N TRP A 340 16.21 23.80 -2.64
CA TRP A 340 17.14 23.67 -1.52
C TRP A 340 16.90 22.40 -0.68
N LEU A 341 15.64 22.02 -0.49
CA LEU A 341 15.27 20.86 0.33
C LEU A 341 15.46 19.55 -0.45
N GLU A 342 15.29 19.56 -1.77
CA GLU A 342 15.70 18.42 -2.61
C GLU A 342 17.22 18.24 -2.62
N ASN A 343 18.00 19.33 -2.48
CA ASN A 343 19.46 19.28 -2.39
C ASN A 343 19.97 18.85 -1.00
N VAL A 344 19.29 19.22 0.10
CA VAL A 344 19.53 18.61 1.43
C VAL A 344 19.23 17.10 1.38
N ALA A 345 18.12 16.70 0.77
CA ALA A 345 17.77 15.30 0.63
C ALA A 345 18.76 14.51 -0.23
N LYS A 346 19.30 15.06 -1.33
CA LYS A 346 20.35 14.42 -2.14
C LYS A 346 21.65 14.19 -1.35
N GLN A 347 22.12 15.18 -0.60
CA GLN A 347 23.32 15.04 0.24
C GLN A 347 23.12 14.03 1.38
N PHE A 348 21.93 13.98 2.00
CA PHE A 348 21.64 12.98 3.03
C PHE A 348 21.50 11.55 2.43
N ALA A 349 21.07 11.45 1.17
CA ALA A 349 21.05 10.21 0.41
C ALA A 349 22.47 9.61 0.25
N GLU A 350 23.48 10.46 0.03
CA GLU A 350 24.89 10.06 -0.03
C GLU A 350 25.40 9.54 1.33
N ILE A 351 25.01 10.16 2.44
CA ILE A 351 25.35 9.72 3.81
C ILE A 351 24.77 8.32 4.11
N ILE A 352 23.59 8.00 3.57
CA ILE A 352 22.84 6.76 3.89
C ILE A 352 22.84 5.72 2.74
N ASP A 353 23.71 5.92 1.75
CA ASP A 353 23.95 5.03 0.59
C ASP A 353 22.67 4.53 -0.11
N ARG A 354 21.75 5.47 -0.40
CA ARG A 354 20.56 5.28 -1.26
C ARG A 354 20.34 6.52 -2.13
N PRO A 355 19.94 6.39 -3.40
CA PRO A 355 19.64 7.56 -4.24
C PRO A 355 18.34 8.26 -3.81
N PHE A 356 18.29 9.59 -3.96
CA PHE A 356 17.03 10.33 -3.86
C PHE A 356 16.44 10.62 -5.25
N HIS A 357 15.36 9.93 -5.60
CA HIS A 357 14.57 10.22 -6.81
C HIS A 357 13.47 11.27 -6.57
N GLY A 358 13.60 12.07 -5.51
CA GLY A 358 12.66 13.12 -5.15
C GLY A 358 11.36 12.62 -4.50
N VAL A 359 11.21 11.33 -4.24
CA VAL A 359 10.05 10.69 -3.59
C VAL A 359 10.53 9.73 -2.52
N PRO A 360 9.74 9.46 -1.45
CA PRO A 360 9.99 8.33 -0.57
C PRO A 360 9.77 7.01 -1.33
N GLU A 361 10.70 6.07 -1.19
CA GLU A 361 10.62 4.74 -1.81
C GLU A 361 9.91 3.75 -0.87
N TYR A 362 9.83 2.47 -1.25
CA TYR A 362 9.06 1.48 -0.47
C TYR A 362 9.57 1.31 0.97
N ALA A 363 10.89 1.41 1.18
CA ALA A 363 11.49 1.39 2.51
C ALA A 363 10.96 2.54 3.39
N GLU A 364 10.89 3.76 2.87
CA GLU A 364 10.40 4.92 3.60
C GLU A 364 8.87 4.96 3.66
N LEU A 365 8.14 4.35 2.73
CA LEU A 365 6.67 4.29 2.77
C LEU A 365 6.13 3.19 3.69
N VAL A 366 6.87 2.09 3.85
CA VAL A 366 6.47 0.90 4.60
C VAL A 366 7.50 0.52 5.68
N LEU A 367 8.67 0.03 5.27
CA LEU A 367 9.58 -0.76 6.13
C LEU A 367 10.09 0.00 7.36
N ASN A 368 10.48 1.26 7.18
CA ASN A 368 10.87 2.17 8.26
C ASN A 368 9.68 2.89 8.91
N ASN A 369 8.49 2.92 8.28
CA ASN A 369 7.47 3.94 8.58
C ASN A 369 6.49 3.55 9.69
N TRP A 370 6.97 3.01 10.81
CA TRP A 370 6.11 2.43 11.84
C TRP A 370 6.69 2.54 13.25
N TYR A 371 5.82 2.80 14.22
CA TYR A 371 6.13 2.73 15.65
C TYR A 371 5.06 1.94 16.40
N VAL A 372 5.33 1.61 17.66
CA VAL A 372 4.34 1.04 18.60
C VAL A 372 4.22 2.01 19.77
N PRO A 373 3.07 2.68 19.99
CA PRO A 373 2.90 3.60 21.10
C PRO A 373 3.04 2.91 22.45
N GLY A 374 3.73 3.54 23.41
CA GLY A 374 3.83 3.08 24.80
C GLY A 374 4.81 1.92 25.04
N TYR A 375 5.09 1.09 24.04
CA TYR A 375 6.19 0.11 24.11
C TYR A 375 7.51 0.90 24.16
N PRO A 376 8.41 0.68 25.14
CA PRO A 376 9.58 1.51 25.33
C PRO A 376 10.55 1.43 24.13
N SER A 377 11.23 2.53 23.81
CA SER A 377 12.43 2.47 22.94
C SER A 377 13.58 1.79 23.67
N ASN A 378 13.65 2.00 24.99
CA ASN A 378 14.56 1.35 25.93
C ASN A 378 13.94 0.03 26.47
N GLY A 379 13.36 -0.80 25.60
CA GLY A 379 13.17 -2.21 25.96
C GLY A 379 14.54 -2.84 26.27
N LYS A 380 14.61 -3.85 27.15
CA LYS A 380 15.87 -4.52 27.46
C LYS A 380 16.55 -4.94 26.16
N GLU A 381 17.84 -4.66 26.01
CA GLU A 381 18.63 -5.01 24.83
C GLU A 381 18.50 -6.52 24.57
N GLY A 382 17.70 -6.88 23.55
CA GLY A 382 17.24 -8.25 23.27
C GLY A 382 15.76 -8.38 22.92
N GLU A 383 14.83 -7.71 23.61
CA GLU A 383 13.38 -7.87 23.37
C GLU A 383 12.89 -7.01 22.18
N ALA A 384 12.97 -7.56 20.96
CA ALA A 384 12.46 -6.93 19.75
C ALA A 384 10.93 -7.06 19.60
N PHE A 385 10.28 -6.01 19.08
CA PHE A 385 8.86 -6.09 18.70
C PHE A 385 8.72 -6.82 17.35
N ILE A 386 8.33 -8.10 17.40
CA ILE A 386 8.06 -8.93 16.23
C ILE A 386 6.71 -8.51 15.62
N ILE A 387 6.68 -7.89 14.43
CA ILE A 387 5.41 -7.65 13.72
C ILE A 387 4.79 -8.99 13.28
N SER A 388 3.51 -9.18 13.59
CA SER A 388 2.66 -10.28 13.10
C SER A 388 1.23 -9.81 12.81
N ARG A 389 0.47 -10.65 12.09
CA ARG A 389 -0.99 -10.53 11.90
C ARG A 389 -1.80 -10.35 13.20
N GLU A 390 -1.26 -10.81 14.33
CA GLU A 390 -1.92 -10.76 15.63
C GLU A 390 -1.75 -9.39 16.31
N ASN A 391 -0.55 -8.80 16.23
CA ASN A 391 -0.19 -7.58 16.97
C ASN A 391 -0.10 -6.31 16.10
N ILE A 392 -0.31 -6.40 14.78
CA ILE A 392 -0.35 -5.26 13.85
C ILE A 392 -1.34 -4.14 14.25
N HIS A 393 -2.33 -4.46 15.10
CA HIS A 393 -3.26 -3.49 15.67
C HIS A 393 -2.58 -2.50 16.65
N LEU A 394 -1.46 -2.88 17.29
CA LEU A 394 -0.64 -2.04 18.16
C LEU A 394 0.29 -1.10 17.38
N VAL A 395 0.65 -1.47 16.16
CA VAL A 395 1.52 -0.69 15.27
C VAL A 395 0.78 0.56 14.77
N GLN A 396 1.49 1.67 14.57
CA GLN A 396 0.98 2.88 13.93
C GLN A 396 1.98 3.42 12.90
N PRO A 397 1.54 3.91 11.73
CA PRO A 397 2.44 4.59 10.81
C PRO A 397 2.93 5.91 11.39
N ALA A 398 4.22 6.23 11.23
CA ALA A 398 4.79 7.45 11.78
C ALA A 398 4.46 8.70 10.97
N CYS A 399 4.78 8.70 9.66
CA CYS A 399 4.56 9.86 8.80
C CYS A 399 3.55 9.52 7.70
N ARG A 400 2.38 10.16 7.73
CA ARG A 400 1.28 9.98 6.77
C ARG A 400 1.10 11.22 5.91
N PHE A 401 0.71 11.04 4.66
CA PHE A 401 0.34 12.15 3.78
C PHE A 401 -1.14 12.47 3.88
N LEU A 402 -1.99 11.44 3.90
CA LEU A 402 -3.45 11.59 3.79
C LEU A 402 -4.16 11.38 5.12
N ALA A 403 -3.54 10.68 6.07
CA ALA A 403 -4.13 10.22 7.33
C ALA A 403 -5.49 9.52 7.15
N LEU A 404 -5.71 8.89 5.99
CA LEU A 404 -6.90 8.11 5.70
C LEU A 404 -6.79 6.72 6.31
N PRO A 405 -7.91 6.11 6.76
CA PRO A 405 -7.92 4.71 7.20
C PRO A 405 -7.37 3.75 6.13
N ASP A 406 -7.62 4.01 4.84
CA ASP A 406 -7.07 3.24 3.73
C ASP A 406 -5.53 3.35 3.63
N GLU A 407 -4.94 4.51 3.92
CA GLU A 407 -3.46 4.68 3.92
C GLU A 407 -2.82 3.89 5.07
N GLU A 408 -3.42 3.95 6.26
CA GLU A 408 -2.96 3.17 7.41
C GLU A 408 -3.13 1.66 7.17
N TRP A 409 -4.26 1.23 6.62
CA TRP A 409 -4.48 -0.17 6.21
C TRP A 409 -3.48 -0.64 5.15
N TYR A 410 -3.20 0.17 4.13
CA TYR A 410 -2.27 -0.19 3.06
C TYR A 410 -0.86 -0.47 3.59
N ARG A 411 -0.39 0.37 4.51
CA ARG A 411 0.92 0.21 5.16
C ARG A 411 0.94 -0.97 6.11
N LYS A 412 -0.11 -1.15 6.94
CA LYS A 412 -0.23 -2.30 7.85
C LYS A 412 -0.30 -3.64 7.13
N LEU A 413 -0.99 -3.71 5.98
CA LEU A 413 -1.01 -4.87 5.10
C LEU A 413 0.41 -5.25 4.67
N HIS A 414 1.18 -4.30 4.14
CA HIS A 414 2.55 -4.57 3.69
C HIS A 414 3.50 -4.88 4.85
N LEU A 415 3.44 -4.16 5.97
CA LEU A 415 4.25 -4.46 7.17
C LEU A 415 4.11 -5.91 7.66
N VAL A 416 2.91 -6.50 7.63
CA VAL A 416 2.72 -7.93 7.98
C VAL A 416 3.30 -8.84 6.91
N LEU A 417 3.08 -8.54 5.62
CA LEU A 417 3.62 -9.34 4.51
C LEU A 417 5.16 -9.38 4.52
N GLU A 418 5.80 -8.25 4.80
CA GLU A 418 7.25 -8.09 4.88
C GLU A 418 7.86 -8.74 6.12
N ALA A 419 7.18 -8.64 7.27
CA ALA A 419 7.64 -9.23 8.52
C ALA A 419 7.48 -10.76 8.54
N GLU A 420 6.31 -11.29 8.15
CA GLU A 420 6.08 -12.74 8.10
C GLU A 420 6.79 -13.38 6.90
N GLY A 421 6.80 -12.72 5.73
CA GLY A 421 7.49 -13.19 4.53
C GLY A 421 9.01 -13.15 4.63
N GLY A 422 9.58 -12.11 5.26
CA GLY A 422 11.02 -12.05 5.54
C GLY A 422 11.50 -13.21 6.42
N ARG A 423 10.75 -13.53 7.49
CA ARG A 423 11.06 -14.68 8.37
C ARG A 423 10.95 -16.02 7.62
N ALA A 424 9.89 -16.22 6.84
CA ALA A 424 9.72 -17.43 6.02
C ALA A 424 10.88 -17.61 5.02
N ILE A 425 11.28 -16.54 4.34
CA ILE A 425 12.39 -16.54 3.38
C ILE A 425 13.73 -16.79 4.06
N ALA A 426 14.00 -16.19 5.22
CA ALA A 426 15.22 -16.45 5.98
C ALA A 426 15.33 -17.91 6.45
N ALA A 427 14.25 -18.45 7.02
CA ALA A 427 14.19 -19.85 7.47
C ALA A 427 14.30 -20.85 6.31
N ALA A 428 13.60 -20.60 5.20
CA ALA A 428 13.71 -21.41 3.99
C ALA A 428 15.12 -21.33 3.40
N HIS A 429 15.73 -20.14 3.33
CA HIS A 429 17.09 -19.97 2.87
C HIS A 429 18.08 -20.80 3.71
N GLN A 430 18.11 -20.61 5.04
CA GLN A 430 19.04 -21.29 5.93
C GLN A 430 18.93 -22.83 5.83
N SER A 431 17.71 -23.35 5.90
CA SER A 431 17.46 -24.80 5.87
C SER A 431 17.76 -25.42 4.50
N ILE A 432 17.27 -24.84 3.40
CA ILE A 432 17.55 -25.31 2.04
C ILE A 432 19.06 -25.28 1.75
N ARG A 433 19.78 -24.23 2.17
CA ARG A 433 21.24 -24.11 1.97
C ARG A 433 22.01 -25.19 2.74
N SER A 434 21.63 -25.45 3.99
CA SER A 434 22.19 -26.53 4.80
C SER A 434 21.98 -27.89 4.11
N ALA A 435 20.74 -28.19 3.76
CA ALA A 435 20.35 -29.44 3.13
C ALA A 435 21.00 -29.65 1.76
N MET A 436 21.12 -28.61 0.92
CA MET A 436 21.82 -28.65 -0.37
C MET A 436 23.31 -28.92 -0.23
N LYS A 437 23.97 -28.36 0.80
CA LYS A 437 25.40 -28.61 1.10
C LYS A 437 25.63 -30.06 1.57
N GLN A 438 24.68 -30.62 2.32
CA GLN A 438 24.70 -32.01 2.79
C GLN A 438 24.15 -33.04 1.78
N ARG A 439 23.53 -32.57 0.68
CA ARG A 439 22.67 -33.35 -0.24
C ARG A 439 21.49 -34.07 0.41
N ASN A 440 20.95 -33.53 1.49
CA ASN A 440 19.80 -34.09 2.20
C ASN A 440 18.49 -33.78 1.47
N ASN A 441 18.20 -34.50 0.38
CA ASN A 441 17.03 -34.28 -0.47
C ASN A 441 15.70 -34.33 0.30
N ARG A 442 15.60 -35.09 1.40
CA ARG A 442 14.41 -35.14 2.27
C ARG A 442 14.19 -33.83 3.04
N GLU A 443 15.26 -33.20 3.53
CA GLU A 443 15.21 -31.90 4.21
C GLU A 443 14.90 -30.77 3.23
N ILE A 444 15.44 -30.83 2.00
CA ILE A 444 15.07 -29.89 0.91
C ILE A 444 13.57 -29.97 0.61
N VAL A 445 13.00 -31.19 0.48
CA VAL A 445 11.56 -31.39 0.30
C VAL A 445 10.77 -30.79 1.47
N GLY A 446 11.19 -31.03 2.72
CA GLY A 446 10.56 -30.46 3.91
C GLY A 446 10.56 -28.93 3.91
N SER A 447 11.71 -28.30 3.66
CA SER A 447 11.86 -26.85 3.62
C SER A 447 11.12 -26.18 2.48
N LEU A 448 11.02 -26.83 1.31
CA LEU A 448 10.19 -26.34 0.20
C LEU A 448 8.69 -26.44 0.51
N CYS A 449 8.23 -27.55 1.10
CA CYS A 449 6.85 -27.67 1.55
C CYS A 449 6.49 -26.61 2.61
N GLN A 450 7.42 -26.29 3.53
CA GLN A 450 7.23 -25.19 4.48
C GLN A 450 7.15 -23.83 3.77
N LEU A 451 8.10 -23.50 2.90
CA LEU A 451 8.10 -22.24 2.15
C LEU A 451 6.83 -22.07 1.31
N ALA A 452 6.32 -23.13 0.67
CA ALA A 452 5.06 -23.11 -0.05
C ALA A 452 3.87 -22.80 0.88
N SER A 453 3.82 -23.46 2.05
CA SER A 453 2.82 -23.22 3.09
C SER A 453 2.86 -21.78 3.61
N ASP A 454 4.04 -21.21 3.80
CA ASP A 454 4.23 -19.84 4.28
C ASP A 454 3.74 -18.82 3.23
N ILE A 455 4.09 -19.00 1.95
CA ILE A 455 3.62 -18.16 0.84
C ILE A 455 2.08 -18.24 0.70
N ASP A 456 1.49 -19.41 0.92
CA ASP A 456 0.03 -19.56 0.98
C ASP A 456 -0.58 -18.87 2.20
N CYS A 457 0.07 -18.91 3.38
CA CYS A 457 -0.38 -18.19 4.57
C CYS A 457 -0.31 -16.66 4.43
N LEU A 458 0.63 -16.14 3.64
CA LEU A 458 0.69 -14.72 3.24
C LEU A 458 -0.41 -14.39 2.22
N SER A 459 -0.61 -15.27 1.24
CA SER A 459 -1.64 -15.14 0.20
C SER A 459 -3.06 -15.16 0.80
N GLU A 460 -3.32 -16.04 1.77
CA GLU A 460 -4.60 -16.07 2.47
C GLU A 460 -4.81 -14.83 3.34
N PHE A 461 -3.78 -14.38 4.08
CA PHE A 461 -3.84 -13.12 4.81
C PHE A 461 -4.17 -11.93 3.88
N GLN A 462 -3.48 -11.80 2.74
CA GLN A 462 -3.73 -10.73 1.78
C GLN A 462 -5.16 -10.78 1.22
N ARG A 463 -5.67 -11.99 0.90
CA ARG A 463 -7.06 -12.21 0.47
C ARG A 463 -8.06 -11.80 1.55
N ASN A 464 -7.87 -12.27 2.77
CA ASN A 464 -8.73 -11.96 3.91
C ASN A 464 -8.73 -10.45 4.23
N GLN A 465 -7.63 -9.73 3.96
CA GLN A 465 -7.55 -8.26 4.06
C GLN A 465 -8.26 -7.51 2.92
N PHE A 466 -8.58 -8.15 1.78
CA PHE A 466 -9.42 -7.56 0.73
C PHE A 466 -10.91 -7.82 0.93
N ASP A 467 -11.24 -9.03 1.40
CA ASP A 467 -12.62 -9.52 1.47
C ASP A 467 -13.34 -9.01 2.73
N ASN A 468 -12.63 -8.83 3.85
CA ASN A 468 -13.16 -8.23 5.08
C ASN A 468 -13.11 -6.69 5.11
N LYS A 469 -12.79 -6.03 3.98
CA LYS A 469 -12.60 -4.57 3.94
C LYS A 469 -13.83 -3.81 3.46
N ASP A 470 -14.49 -3.11 4.39
CA ASP A 470 -15.70 -2.30 4.16
C ASP A 470 -15.54 -1.12 3.17
N SER A 471 -14.32 -0.73 2.79
CA SER A 471 -14.06 0.36 1.84
C SER A 471 -13.38 -0.15 0.56
N ARG A 472 -13.87 0.33 -0.58
CA ARG A 472 -13.18 0.27 -1.89
C ARG A 472 -12.43 1.58 -2.15
N GLY A 473 -11.74 2.07 -1.11
CA GLY A 473 -11.07 3.37 -1.09
C GLY A 473 -9.72 3.38 -1.82
N GLU A 474 -9.25 2.24 -2.32
CA GLU A 474 -7.86 2.09 -2.79
C GLU A 474 -7.51 3.01 -3.96
N ALA A 475 -8.40 3.14 -4.95
CA ALA A 475 -8.18 4.02 -6.09
C ALA A 475 -8.18 5.51 -5.69
N ILE A 476 -9.10 5.93 -4.83
CA ILE A 476 -9.18 7.33 -4.34
C ILE A 476 -7.96 7.65 -3.46
N MET A 477 -7.51 6.68 -2.65
CA MET A 477 -6.29 6.78 -1.86
C MET A 477 -5.06 6.93 -2.77
N MET A 478 -4.88 6.06 -3.76
CA MET A 478 -3.71 6.14 -4.66
C MET A 478 -3.73 7.40 -5.54
N GLN A 479 -4.90 7.82 -6.03
CA GLN A 479 -5.07 9.09 -6.74
C GLN A 479 -4.59 10.29 -5.90
N ARG A 480 -4.92 10.31 -4.60
CA ARG A 480 -4.52 11.37 -3.66
C ARG A 480 -3.09 11.23 -3.16
N LEU A 481 -2.55 10.01 -3.10
CA LEU A 481 -1.19 9.73 -2.65
C LEU A 481 -0.17 10.04 -3.75
N ARG A 482 -0.54 9.87 -5.03
CA ARG A 482 0.33 10.05 -6.21
C ARG A 482 1.23 11.29 -6.18
N PRO A 483 0.76 12.51 -5.83
CA PRO A 483 1.61 13.71 -5.81
C PRO A 483 2.82 13.59 -4.88
N PHE A 484 2.70 12.75 -3.84
CA PHE A 484 3.67 12.55 -2.77
C PHE A 484 4.57 11.31 -2.95
N VAL A 485 4.30 10.45 -3.93
CA VAL A 485 5.04 9.16 -4.11
C VAL A 485 5.42 8.82 -5.55
N SER A 486 4.70 9.33 -6.56
CA SER A 486 4.97 9.07 -7.99
C SER A 486 4.34 10.13 -8.90
N PRO A 487 4.61 11.44 -8.69
CA PRO A 487 3.92 12.53 -9.40
C PRO A 487 4.16 12.52 -10.92
N ASN A 488 5.32 12.02 -11.37
CA ASN A 488 5.73 12.08 -12.77
C ASN A 488 5.51 10.78 -13.57
N LEU A 489 5.16 9.66 -12.92
CA LEU A 489 4.99 8.36 -13.59
C LEU A 489 3.63 8.28 -14.30
N ALA A 490 3.56 7.57 -15.43
CA ALA A 490 2.28 7.22 -16.04
C ALA A 490 1.53 6.17 -15.18
N ASP A 491 0.20 6.11 -15.30
CA ASP A 491 -0.64 5.14 -14.57
C ASP A 491 -0.16 3.70 -14.73
N THR A 492 0.28 3.34 -15.95
CA THR A 492 0.80 2.01 -16.24
C THR A 492 2.14 1.72 -15.55
N GLU A 493 2.99 2.73 -15.35
CA GLU A 493 4.31 2.57 -14.75
C GLU A 493 4.21 2.52 -13.23
N PHE A 494 3.48 3.46 -12.63
CA PHE A 494 3.24 3.49 -11.18
C PHE A 494 2.50 2.24 -10.71
N ALA A 495 1.53 1.75 -11.50
CA ALA A 495 0.83 0.51 -11.18
C ALA A 495 1.74 -0.73 -11.34
N VAL A 496 2.75 -0.72 -12.23
CA VAL A 496 3.78 -1.76 -12.26
C VAL A 496 4.74 -1.65 -11.08
N TRP A 497 5.14 -0.44 -10.66
CA TRP A 497 5.95 -0.25 -9.44
C TRP A 497 5.24 -0.78 -8.18
N ILE A 498 3.94 -0.52 -8.00
CA ILE A 498 3.14 -1.14 -6.92
C ILE A 498 3.05 -2.67 -7.08
N TYR A 499 2.96 -3.17 -8.32
CA TYR A 499 2.95 -4.63 -8.57
C TYR A 499 4.26 -5.29 -8.15
N THR A 500 5.41 -4.69 -8.49
CA THR A 500 6.76 -5.17 -8.15
C THR A 500 7.23 -4.82 -6.74
N GLU A 501 6.35 -4.26 -5.90
CA GLU A 501 6.65 -3.88 -4.50
C GLU A 501 7.67 -2.73 -4.37
N GLY A 502 7.86 -1.92 -5.43
CA GLY A 502 8.86 -0.84 -5.47
C GLY A 502 10.26 -1.36 -5.15
N SER A 503 10.82 -0.92 -4.02
CA SER A 503 12.10 -1.38 -3.46
C SER A 503 11.98 -2.47 -2.38
N SER A 504 10.91 -3.29 -2.36
CA SER A 504 10.87 -4.48 -1.49
C SER A 504 11.82 -5.59 -1.96
N PRO A 505 12.59 -6.23 -1.05
CA PRO A 505 13.32 -7.45 -1.34
C PRO A 505 12.45 -8.73 -1.35
N LEU A 506 11.17 -8.70 -0.94
CA LEU A 506 10.31 -9.88 -0.75
C LEU A 506 10.14 -10.72 -2.02
N LEU A 507 9.47 -10.20 -3.05
CA LEU A 507 9.32 -10.89 -4.33
C LEU A 507 10.68 -11.18 -5.03
N PRO A 508 11.67 -10.26 -5.05
CA PRO A 508 13.04 -10.55 -5.47
C PRO A 508 13.67 -11.80 -4.83
N ALA A 509 13.56 -11.96 -3.50
CA ALA A 509 14.17 -13.06 -2.78
C ALA A 509 13.51 -14.41 -3.09
N LEU A 510 12.18 -14.45 -3.23
CA LEU A 510 11.46 -15.65 -3.71
C LEU A 510 11.94 -16.06 -5.10
N HIS A 511 12.10 -15.10 -6.01
CA HIS A 511 12.60 -15.37 -7.36
C HIS A 511 14.07 -15.82 -7.38
N ALA A 512 14.90 -15.38 -6.42
CA ALA A 512 16.29 -15.80 -6.30
C ALA A 512 16.43 -17.23 -5.75
N ILE A 513 15.79 -17.55 -4.62
CA ILE A 513 15.82 -18.89 -3.99
C ILE A 513 15.33 -19.96 -4.97
N LEU A 514 14.15 -19.75 -5.56
CA LEU A 514 13.55 -20.68 -6.51
C LEU A 514 14.28 -20.71 -7.87
N GLY A 515 15.25 -19.83 -8.11
CA GLY A 515 16.05 -19.80 -9.33
C GLY A 515 15.29 -19.31 -10.56
N LEU A 516 14.28 -18.47 -10.36
CA LEU A 516 13.40 -17.94 -11.40
C LEU A 516 13.99 -16.76 -12.14
N ARG A 517 14.83 -15.91 -11.50
CA ARG A 517 15.52 -14.79 -12.18
C ARG A 517 16.39 -15.22 -13.39
N LYS A 518 16.71 -16.51 -13.52
CA LYS A 518 17.50 -17.11 -14.61
C LYS A 518 16.60 -17.81 -15.65
N LEU A 519 15.36 -17.30 -15.83
CA LEU A 519 14.40 -17.68 -16.87
C LEU A 519 14.04 -16.44 -17.69
N ASP A 520 14.43 -16.45 -18.96
CA ASP A 520 14.22 -15.32 -19.87
C ASP A 520 12.73 -14.95 -19.99
N GLY A 521 12.43 -13.66 -19.89
CA GLY A 521 11.09 -13.12 -20.10
C GLY A 521 10.08 -13.29 -18.95
N ILE A 522 10.45 -13.79 -17.76
CA ILE A 522 9.54 -13.73 -16.59
C ILE A 522 9.09 -12.29 -16.32
N SER A 523 10.04 -11.35 -16.36
CA SER A 523 9.75 -9.93 -16.26
C SER A 523 9.67 -9.33 -17.65
N GLY A 524 8.52 -8.75 -18.01
CA GLY A 524 8.46 -7.86 -19.18
C GLY A 524 9.37 -6.64 -18.96
N PRO A 525 9.88 -5.96 -20.01
CA PRO A 525 10.95 -4.96 -19.85
C PRO A 525 10.67 -3.83 -18.86
N LEU A 526 9.41 -3.39 -18.74
CA LEU A 526 8.99 -2.38 -17.75
C LEU A 526 9.04 -2.92 -16.30
N GLN A 527 8.73 -4.20 -16.10
CA GLN A 527 8.82 -4.84 -14.80
C GLN A 527 10.28 -5.10 -14.40
N GLU A 528 11.12 -5.52 -15.35
CA GLU A 528 12.55 -5.69 -15.13
C GLU A 528 13.20 -4.34 -14.75
N HIS A 529 12.89 -3.28 -15.50
CA HIS A 529 13.31 -1.91 -15.17
C HIS A 529 12.97 -1.54 -13.72
N TRP A 530 11.72 -1.70 -13.29
CA TRP A 530 11.33 -1.36 -11.91
C TRP A 530 11.96 -2.27 -10.85
N GLN A 531 12.21 -3.55 -11.16
CA GLN A 531 12.96 -4.45 -10.26
C GLN A 531 14.45 -4.09 -10.16
N GLN A 532 15.04 -3.52 -11.21
CA GLN A 532 16.41 -3.01 -11.19
C GLN A 532 16.50 -1.67 -10.43
N GLN A 533 15.64 -0.69 -10.74
CA GLN A 533 15.57 0.60 -10.04
C GLN A 533 15.29 0.42 -8.54
N GLY A 534 14.31 -0.43 -8.21
CA GLY A 534 13.97 -0.77 -6.83
C GLY A 534 15.15 -1.37 -6.06
N ARG A 535 16.03 -2.16 -6.70
CA ARG A 535 17.24 -2.71 -6.06
C ARG A 535 18.24 -1.62 -5.69
N VAL A 536 18.40 -0.56 -6.49
CA VAL A 536 19.29 0.57 -6.13
C VAL A 536 18.73 1.35 -4.93
N CYS A 537 17.41 1.45 -4.85
CA CYS A 537 16.70 2.14 -3.76
C CYS A 537 16.55 1.32 -2.46
N MET A 538 16.97 0.06 -2.44
CA MET A 538 16.97 -0.76 -1.23
C MET A 538 18.04 -0.32 -0.23
N PRO A 539 17.79 -0.42 1.09
CA PRO A 539 18.83 -0.43 2.11
C PRO A 539 19.94 -1.44 1.79
N ALA A 540 21.20 -1.10 2.11
CA ALA A 540 22.37 -1.88 1.71
C ALA A 540 22.30 -3.37 2.12
N ASN A 541 21.91 -3.65 3.37
CA ASN A 541 21.72 -5.00 3.89
C ASN A 541 20.69 -5.84 3.09
N HIS A 542 19.68 -5.21 2.47
CA HIS A 542 18.72 -5.90 1.60
C HIS A 542 19.32 -6.20 0.23
N ARG A 543 20.20 -5.32 -0.29
CA ARG A 543 20.94 -5.55 -1.55
C ARG A 543 21.93 -6.70 -1.37
N ASP A 544 22.74 -6.65 -0.32
CA ASP A 544 23.70 -7.68 0.07
C ASP A 544 23.03 -9.06 0.26
N PHE A 545 21.85 -9.06 0.89
CA PHE A 545 21.05 -10.28 1.05
C PHE A 545 20.65 -10.87 -0.32
N LEU A 546 20.11 -10.06 -1.24
CA LEU A 546 19.76 -10.52 -2.58
C LEU A 546 21.00 -11.00 -3.38
N ASP A 547 22.15 -10.33 -3.24
CA ASP A 547 23.41 -10.76 -3.86
C ASP A 547 23.87 -12.13 -3.31
N SER A 548 23.69 -12.38 -2.01
CA SER A 548 23.96 -13.70 -1.40
C SER A 548 23.02 -14.80 -1.93
N LEU A 549 21.75 -14.48 -2.21
CA LEU A 549 20.81 -15.45 -2.78
C LEU A 549 21.16 -15.82 -4.22
N GLU A 550 21.63 -14.86 -5.02
CA GLU A 550 21.81 -14.96 -6.47
C GLU A 550 23.16 -15.52 -6.92
N SER A 551 24.21 -15.28 -6.12
CA SER A 551 25.58 -15.75 -6.33
C SER A 551 25.74 -17.26 -6.07
N GLU A 552 24.98 -17.82 -5.13
CA GLU A 552 24.97 -19.26 -4.85
C GLU A 552 24.13 -20.07 -5.88
N GLN A 553 24.25 -21.42 -5.84
CA GLN A 553 23.43 -22.33 -6.64
C GLN A 553 21.95 -22.22 -6.23
N SER A 554 21.03 -21.93 -7.15
CA SER A 554 19.58 -21.88 -6.85
C SER A 554 18.96 -23.27 -6.69
N VAL A 555 17.79 -23.36 -6.03
CA VAL A 555 17.07 -24.63 -5.84
C VAL A 555 16.79 -25.32 -7.17
N ARG A 556 16.29 -24.60 -8.18
CA ARG A 556 16.06 -25.14 -9.52
C ARG A 556 17.36 -25.74 -10.11
N ALA A 557 18.49 -25.04 -9.99
CA ALA A 557 19.79 -25.53 -10.46
C ALA A 557 20.33 -26.73 -9.65
N TYR A 558 19.85 -26.93 -8.43
CA TYR A 558 20.14 -28.12 -7.62
C TYR A 558 19.28 -29.32 -8.03
N CYS A 559 17.95 -29.16 -8.13
CA CYS A 559 17.03 -30.21 -8.56
C CYS A 559 17.43 -30.77 -9.94
N LEU A 560 17.74 -29.88 -10.89
CA LEU A 560 18.24 -30.22 -12.23
C LEU A 560 19.52 -31.08 -12.22
N ARG A 561 20.34 -31.01 -11.16
CA ARG A 561 21.58 -31.79 -11.01
C ARG A 561 21.31 -33.15 -10.36
N GLU A 562 20.63 -33.18 -9.22
CA GLU A 562 20.47 -34.42 -8.45
C GLU A 562 19.53 -35.45 -9.10
N TRP A 563 18.64 -35.06 -10.02
CA TRP A 563 17.80 -36.00 -10.77
C TRP A 563 18.55 -37.11 -11.51
N ARG A 564 19.84 -36.91 -11.83
CA ARG A 564 20.65 -37.99 -12.42
C ARG A 564 20.91 -39.12 -11.43
N HIS A 565 21.02 -38.79 -10.15
CA HIS A 565 21.50 -39.64 -9.06
C HIS A 565 20.40 -40.13 -8.11
N GLU A 566 19.27 -39.42 -8.03
CA GLU A 566 18.16 -39.72 -7.10
C GLU A 566 17.19 -40.80 -7.63
N SER A 567 16.51 -41.46 -6.69
CA SER A 567 15.39 -42.40 -6.88
C SER A 567 14.21 -41.76 -7.64
N VAL A 568 13.33 -42.57 -8.24
CA VAL A 568 12.16 -42.04 -8.98
C VAL A 568 11.19 -41.33 -8.02
N GLU A 569 11.08 -41.87 -6.81
CA GLU A 569 10.28 -41.39 -5.69
C GLU A 569 10.85 -40.08 -5.13
N GLY A 570 12.16 -40.00 -4.92
CA GLY A 570 12.85 -38.79 -4.48
C GLY A 570 12.83 -37.67 -5.54
N ILE A 571 12.94 -38.03 -6.82
CA ILE A 571 12.76 -37.09 -7.94
C ILE A 571 11.34 -36.51 -7.92
N ALA A 572 10.32 -37.37 -7.78
CA ALA A 572 8.93 -36.92 -7.71
C ALA A 572 8.67 -36.03 -6.49
N ALA A 573 9.16 -36.39 -5.31
CA ALA A 573 9.01 -35.58 -4.10
C ALA A 573 9.69 -34.19 -4.22
N LEU A 574 10.88 -34.12 -4.81
CA LEU A 574 11.56 -32.84 -5.11
C LEU A 574 10.81 -32.03 -6.17
N GLU A 575 10.31 -32.66 -7.21
CA GLU A 575 9.53 -32.02 -8.28
C GLU A 575 8.21 -31.45 -7.75
N ASP A 576 7.47 -32.21 -6.96
CA ASP A 576 6.20 -31.78 -6.36
C ASP A 576 6.40 -30.68 -5.32
N ALA A 577 7.39 -30.79 -4.43
CA ALA A 577 7.69 -29.76 -3.44
C ALA A 577 8.14 -28.44 -4.10
N PHE A 578 9.00 -28.50 -5.12
CA PHE A 578 9.38 -27.32 -5.90
C PHE A 578 8.17 -26.71 -6.62
N ASN A 579 7.35 -27.54 -7.28
CA ASN A 579 6.15 -27.09 -7.98
C ASN A 579 5.14 -26.46 -7.01
N ASN A 580 5.03 -26.94 -5.76
CA ASN A 580 4.15 -26.32 -4.76
C ASN A 580 4.59 -24.90 -4.40
N CYS A 581 5.90 -24.63 -4.26
CA CYS A 581 6.40 -23.25 -4.10
C CYS A 581 6.04 -22.36 -5.30
N ILE A 582 6.15 -22.91 -6.51
CA ILE A 582 5.80 -22.20 -7.76
C ILE A 582 4.31 -21.85 -7.81
N GLU A 583 3.43 -22.80 -7.50
CA GLU A 583 1.99 -22.57 -7.51
C GLU A 583 1.55 -21.63 -6.38
N ALA A 584 2.21 -21.65 -5.21
CA ALA A 584 1.98 -20.70 -4.13
C ALA A 584 2.42 -19.27 -4.53
N LEU A 585 3.60 -19.13 -5.16
CA LEU A 585 4.08 -17.86 -5.70
C LEU A 585 3.13 -17.30 -6.79
N LEU A 586 2.60 -18.15 -7.68
CA LEU A 586 1.58 -17.74 -8.66
C LEU A 586 0.30 -17.23 -7.99
N ARG A 587 -0.16 -17.87 -6.89
CA ARG A 587 -1.29 -17.38 -6.09
C ARG A 587 -0.99 -16.02 -5.46
N TYR A 588 0.22 -15.82 -4.94
CA TYR A 588 0.68 -14.54 -4.40
C TYR A 588 0.67 -13.43 -5.47
N CYS A 589 1.32 -13.66 -6.61
CA CYS A 589 1.35 -12.72 -7.74
C CYS A 589 -0.06 -12.40 -8.28
N SER A 590 -0.97 -13.38 -8.35
CA SER A 590 -2.38 -13.14 -8.73
C SER A 590 -3.12 -12.24 -7.72
N LEU A 591 -2.79 -12.31 -6.43
CA LEU A 591 -3.39 -11.44 -5.41
C LEU A 591 -2.76 -10.03 -5.42
N ARG A 592 -1.44 -9.91 -5.66
CA ARG A 592 -0.80 -8.62 -5.98
C ARG A 592 -1.42 -7.98 -7.22
N GLN A 593 -1.74 -8.75 -8.26
CA GLN A 593 -2.42 -8.23 -9.45
C GLN A 593 -3.80 -7.64 -9.09
N ARG A 594 -4.56 -8.29 -8.20
CA ARG A 594 -5.86 -7.80 -7.70
C ARG A 594 -5.74 -6.55 -6.83
N LEU A 595 -4.70 -6.45 -5.99
CA LEU A 595 -4.36 -5.23 -5.24
C LEU A 595 -4.28 -4.03 -6.18
N VAL A 596 -3.45 -4.18 -7.22
CA VAL A 596 -3.14 -3.12 -8.16
C VAL A 596 -4.37 -2.80 -9.02
N LEU A 597 -5.17 -3.79 -9.43
CA LEU A 597 -6.42 -3.55 -10.16
C LEU A 597 -7.52 -2.87 -9.31
N ARG A 598 -7.49 -2.96 -7.97
CA ARG A 598 -8.34 -2.13 -7.08
C ARG A 598 -7.85 -0.67 -6.98
N MET A 599 -6.56 -0.44 -7.17
CA MET A 599 -5.94 0.90 -7.12
C MET A 599 -5.98 1.64 -8.46
N PHE A 600 -5.78 0.91 -9.56
CA PHE A 600 -5.67 1.44 -10.91
C PHE A 600 -6.64 0.73 -11.86
N PRO A 601 -7.97 0.85 -11.64
CA PRO A 601 -8.98 0.07 -12.36
C PRO A 601 -9.01 0.32 -13.89
N GLY A 602 -8.38 1.40 -14.38
CA GLY A 602 -8.21 1.68 -15.81
C GLY A 602 -7.01 0.99 -16.48
N VAL A 603 -6.04 0.46 -15.72
CA VAL A 603 -4.77 -0.04 -16.29
C VAL A 603 -4.93 -1.48 -16.80
N ALA A 604 -5.42 -1.62 -18.04
CA ALA A 604 -5.61 -2.91 -18.69
C ALA A 604 -4.32 -3.74 -18.82
N LYS A 605 -3.16 -3.11 -19.02
CA LYS A 605 -1.86 -3.79 -19.27
C LYS A 605 -1.45 -4.77 -18.16
N ILE A 606 -1.88 -4.53 -16.93
CA ILE A 606 -1.59 -5.41 -15.78
C ILE A 606 -2.29 -6.76 -15.86
N LYS A 607 -3.41 -6.85 -16.60
CA LYS A 607 -4.06 -8.14 -16.89
C LYS A 607 -3.13 -9.06 -17.69
N ASN A 608 -2.36 -8.48 -18.62
CA ASN A 608 -1.44 -9.20 -19.48
C ASN A 608 -0.16 -9.60 -18.72
N LEU A 609 0.41 -8.70 -17.91
CA LEU A 609 1.67 -8.97 -17.18
C LEU A 609 1.61 -10.22 -16.30
N SER A 610 0.51 -10.46 -15.57
CA SER A 610 0.39 -11.70 -14.78
C SER A 610 0.21 -12.93 -15.67
N ALA A 611 -0.38 -12.82 -16.86
CA ALA A 611 -0.54 -13.93 -17.79
C ALA A 611 0.79 -14.27 -18.51
N GLU A 612 1.59 -13.25 -18.81
CA GLU A 612 2.97 -13.38 -19.32
C GLU A 612 3.86 -14.06 -18.28
N GLN A 613 3.89 -13.55 -17.03
CA GLN A 613 4.57 -14.19 -15.90
C GLN A 613 4.11 -15.63 -15.69
N GLU A 614 2.81 -15.86 -15.59
CA GLU A 614 2.23 -17.18 -15.38
C GLU A 614 2.61 -18.14 -16.50
N GLN A 615 2.61 -17.68 -17.76
CA GLN A 615 3.02 -18.48 -18.90
C GLN A 615 4.52 -18.85 -18.86
N VAL A 616 5.41 -17.91 -18.50
CA VAL A 616 6.85 -18.22 -18.41
C VAL A 616 7.15 -19.11 -17.20
N ILE A 617 6.49 -18.89 -16.06
CA ILE A 617 6.61 -19.75 -14.86
C ILE A 617 6.08 -21.17 -15.15
N ARG A 618 4.91 -21.29 -15.79
CA ARG A 618 4.36 -22.58 -16.28
C ARG A 618 5.30 -23.25 -17.29
N THR A 619 5.93 -22.47 -18.18
CA THR A 619 6.94 -22.99 -19.14
C THR A 619 8.20 -23.47 -18.41
N GLY A 620 8.63 -22.75 -17.36
CA GLY A 620 9.68 -23.17 -16.44
C GLY A 620 9.37 -24.51 -15.78
N ARG A 621 8.14 -24.69 -15.27
CA ARG A 621 7.63 -25.97 -14.74
C ARG A 621 7.59 -27.07 -15.80
N VAL A 622 7.13 -26.80 -17.02
CA VAL A 622 7.12 -27.76 -18.13
C VAL A 622 8.54 -28.19 -18.54
N SER A 623 9.54 -27.28 -18.46
CA SER A 623 10.94 -27.64 -18.73
C SER A 623 11.44 -28.74 -17.78
N LEU A 624 10.96 -28.76 -16.53
CA LEU A 624 11.33 -29.78 -15.54
C LEU A 624 10.79 -31.16 -15.95
N LEU A 625 9.48 -31.23 -16.22
CA LEU A 625 8.78 -32.44 -16.69
C LEU A 625 9.40 -33.00 -17.99
N GLN A 626 9.84 -32.14 -18.91
CA GLN A 626 10.51 -32.56 -20.14
C GLN A 626 11.87 -33.20 -19.86
N MET A 627 12.68 -32.61 -18.98
CA MET A 627 14.00 -33.15 -18.62
C MET A 627 13.91 -34.46 -17.84
N ARG A 628 12.89 -34.64 -16.98
CA ARG A 628 12.58 -35.93 -16.34
C ARG A 628 12.37 -37.04 -17.38
N ARG A 629 11.55 -36.82 -18.40
CA ARG A 629 11.31 -37.78 -19.50
C ARG A 629 12.59 -38.16 -20.25
N VAL A 630 13.52 -37.22 -20.45
CA VAL A 630 14.82 -37.50 -21.07
C VAL A 630 15.72 -38.35 -20.16
N ALA A 631 15.74 -38.08 -18.85
CA ALA A 631 16.48 -38.88 -17.88
C ALA A 631 15.95 -40.31 -17.78
N ASP A 632 14.62 -40.48 -17.74
CA ASP A 632 13.96 -41.79 -17.71
C ASP A 632 14.26 -42.59 -18.99
N ALA A 633 14.19 -41.97 -20.17
CA ALA A 633 14.56 -42.59 -21.44
C ALA A 633 16.05 -43.01 -21.49
N GLN A 634 16.95 -42.20 -20.92
CA GLN A 634 18.37 -42.56 -20.79
C GLN A 634 18.59 -43.74 -19.84
N ARG A 635 17.89 -43.76 -18.69
CA ARG A 635 17.92 -44.89 -17.73
C ARG A 635 17.42 -46.19 -18.38
N MET A 636 16.32 -46.14 -19.14
CA MET A 636 15.83 -47.29 -19.91
C MET A 636 16.84 -47.77 -20.95
N HIS A 637 17.44 -46.86 -21.73
CA HIS A 637 18.42 -47.23 -22.76
C HIS A 637 19.70 -47.85 -22.18
N LEU A 638 20.17 -47.38 -21.01
CA LEU A 638 21.29 -47.98 -20.29
C LEU A 638 20.93 -49.36 -19.72
N SER A 639 19.72 -49.54 -19.18
CA SER A 639 19.22 -50.84 -18.70
C SER A 639 19.14 -51.86 -19.83
N THR A 640 18.56 -51.49 -20.97
CA THR A 640 18.50 -52.36 -22.17
C THR A 640 19.90 -52.74 -22.67
N LYS A 641 20.86 -51.80 -22.66
CA LYS A 641 22.26 -52.10 -23.01
C LYS A 641 22.91 -53.07 -22.03
N ALA A 642 22.74 -52.88 -20.73
CA ALA A 642 23.27 -53.79 -19.70
C ALA A 642 22.71 -55.21 -19.86
N LEU A 643 21.39 -55.35 -20.08
CA LEU A 643 20.75 -56.63 -20.37
C LEU A 643 21.29 -57.27 -21.66
N SER A 644 21.47 -56.49 -22.73
CA SER A 644 22.01 -57.00 -24.00
C SER A 644 23.48 -57.47 -23.91
N GLY A 645 24.26 -56.93 -22.96
CA GLY A 645 25.63 -57.37 -22.69
C GLY A 645 25.75 -58.54 -21.69
N LEU A 646 24.67 -58.88 -20.99
CA LEU A 646 24.60 -60.01 -20.06
C LEU A 646 24.00 -61.28 -20.70
N LEU A 647 23.32 -61.15 -21.84
CA LEU A 647 23.07 -62.30 -22.71
C LEU A 647 24.40 -62.81 -23.25
N PRO A 648 24.79 -64.08 -23.00
CA PRO A 648 25.99 -64.64 -23.59
C PRO A 648 25.88 -64.64 -25.11
N ASN A 649 27.03 -64.61 -25.80
CA ASN A 649 27.10 -64.56 -27.26
C ASN A 649 26.77 -65.94 -27.88
N VAL A 650 25.50 -66.35 -27.80
CA VAL A 650 25.00 -67.68 -28.19
C VAL A 650 24.90 -67.79 -29.72
N GLY A 651 26.06 -68.06 -30.33
CA GLY A 651 26.16 -68.60 -31.68
C GLY A 651 26.08 -67.58 -32.81
N GLY A 652 26.94 -67.78 -33.83
CA GLY A 652 26.62 -67.34 -35.17
C GLY A 652 25.38 -68.09 -35.71
N PRO A 653 24.82 -67.67 -36.84
CA PRO A 653 23.60 -68.29 -37.40
C PRO A 653 23.79 -69.80 -37.56
N PRO A 654 22.76 -70.62 -37.22
CA PRO A 654 22.85 -72.06 -37.40
C PRO A 654 23.12 -72.37 -38.87
N LYS A 655 24.19 -73.15 -39.13
CA LYS A 655 24.46 -73.66 -40.47
C LYS A 655 23.32 -74.61 -40.85
N PHE A 656 22.44 -74.17 -41.74
CA PHE A 656 21.49 -75.05 -42.39
C PHE A 656 22.26 -76.01 -43.31
N GLU A 657 22.57 -77.19 -42.80
CA GLU A 657 22.99 -78.31 -43.64
C GLU A 657 21.79 -78.74 -44.49
N THR A 658 21.89 -78.51 -45.79
CA THR A 658 20.87 -78.91 -46.77
C THR A 658 20.91 -80.42 -46.94
N CYS A 659 20.12 -81.14 -46.12
CA CYS A 659 19.87 -82.56 -46.32
C CYS A 659 19.03 -82.74 -47.60
N GLY A 660 19.60 -83.39 -48.61
CA GLY A 660 18.97 -83.56 -49.93
C GLY A 660 18.13 -84.83 -50.03
N TYR A 661 16.95 -84.69 -50.63
CA TYR A 661 16.08 -85.75 -51.16
C TYR A 661 15.36 -85.22 -52.41
#